data_AF-A0A3D2WKK1-F1
#
_entry.id   AF-A0A3D2WKK1-F1
#
_cell.length_a   1.000
_cell.length_b   1.000
_cell.length_c   1.000
_cell.angle_alpha   90.00
_cell.angle_beta   90.00
_cell.angle_gamma   90.00
#
_symmetry.space_group_name_H-M   'P 1'
#
loop_
_entity.id
_entity.type
_entity.pdbx_description
1 polymer ?
#
loop_
_entity_poly.entity_id
_entity_poly.type
_entity_poly.pdbx_seq_one_letter_code
_entity_poly.pdbx_strand_id
1 'polypeptide(L)'
;MNIDDHSQVIALRDGGHTHRVCAAQGVSEMQPQLSMRSRGMSQSSSSKITVGQMSDQIPLEAQLDIWVKAVKSKTERQVRARVINIMNLSGAKLVNNHIKINADLDLQDIARLTSLPDNLHVKGNLILRNCEDLKSLPKNLIVDGDLILNGCKSLKKIPQNTIVKGDLDATNSISLDDIASDLSVGRDLYLSGCRALGHVPALPNVRGDIDLTYCTNLQQLGLGFVCKGNLDLDGCHSLIELPDGLIVNGHLYLEQCTALAFLPQQMTLGGYLDITGCTSITELPAWVLQLGPMRSSDNSRGVSLERNVVLTASGLPESLIEQLVDHHAPGLNFIVDLDASQELFQNKIQTRVGHEAEDLLKALRTVPYAPVVIKYEEGRGIDYEGLSRQAFDQAYHQLINSKHSLFVPHKSTGIYSTKVLKPGQVQGTSLIRDAQDLGIIIGRLARLHAGIGYQHEEGFIANLFQSYQYVVSQRSAGQGPRIVTALEALVDTKQRAKWPGVLKEVQPHLYSEETAFQYLKNAPEDEMFDYAVDAAISLGVALGMKQAGMRPIHEEGQFQDRVCGPRDLKALLKNRLGVTAEEGVDPSLVSTLNEWMQRALTNATPPQLKNIMQEMNGSRYVTTSVGSMALHLCKTMPVPHVMFIGHTCSRTIDVSEIEFKKSVDAHQYDGFENAFLNCASKKYELG
;
A
#
# COMPACT_ATOMS: atom_id res chain seq x y z
N MET A 1 64.33 -9.87 -11.85
CA MET A 1 65.44 -10.84 -11.73
C MET A 1 64.92 -12.03 -10.96
N ASN A 2 64.99 -13.21 -11.60
CA ASN A 2 64.85 -14.60 -11.12
C ASN A 2 63.58 -14.96 -10.34
N ILE A 3 62.64 -15.78 -10.84
CA ILE A 3 62.73 -17.17 -11.37
C ILE A 3 63.39 -18.12 -10.36
N ASP A 4 62.60 -18.98 -9.72
CA ASP A 4 62.74 -20.44 -9.90
C ASP A 4 61.53 -21.23 -9.36
N ASP A 5 61.14 -22.18 -10.21
CA ASP A 5 60.16 -23.26 -10.06
C ASP A 5 60.63 -24.31 -9.04
N HIS A 6 59.69 -25.02 -8.41
CA HIS A 6 59.74 -26.48 -8.39
C HIS A 6 58.36 -27.10 -8.14
N SER A 7 57.94 -27.85 -9.14
CA SER A 7 56.79 -28.75 -9.21
C SER A 7 57.08 -30.08 -8.49
N GLN A 8 56.05 -30.68 -7.89
CA GLN A 8 55.85 -32.14 -7.90
C GLN A 8 54.37 -32.51 -7.80
N VAL A 9 54.03 -33.55 -8.55
CA VAL A 9 52.72 -34.04 -8.99
C VAL A 9 52.36 -35.30 -8.20
N ILE A 10 51.07 -35.61 -7.98
CA ILE A 10 50.38 -36.88 -8.33
C ILE A 10 49.01 -37.06 -7.59
N ALA A 11 47.98 -37.32 -8.43
CA ALA A 11 46.74 -38.13 -8.29
C ALA A 11 45.65 -37.73 -7.26
N LEU A 12 44.47 -37.26 -7.69
CA LEU A 12 43.29 -37.96 -8.25
C LEU A 12 42.35 -38.57 -7.18
N ARG A 13 41.16 -37.96 -6.97
CA ARG A 13 39.84 -38.51 -7.37
C ARG A 13 38.66 -37.69 -6.81
N ASP A 14 37.75 -37.34 -7.74
CA ASP A 14 36.28 -37.32 -7.69
C ASP A 14 35.55 -36.68 -6.49
N GLY A 15 34.54 -35.82 -6.64
CA GLY A 15 33.74 -35.38 -7.79
C GLY A 15 32.52 -34.63 -7.24
N GLY A 16 31.94 -33.71 -8.03
CA GLY A 16 30.73 -32.98 -7.64
C GLY A 16 30.63 -31.60 -8.26
N HIS A 17 30.06 -31.54 -9.46
CA HIS A 17 29.96 -30.39 -10.33
C HIS A 17 29.13 -29.23 -9.75
N THR A 18 29.75 -28.07 -9.56
CA THR A 18 29.08 -26.77 -9.50
C THR A 18 29.31 -26.04 -10.82
N HIS A 19 28.25 -25.75 -11.58
CA HIS A 19 28.34 -24.97 -12.81
C HIS A 19 28.71 -23.52 -12.50
N ARG A 20 29.83 -23.08 -13.09
CA ARG A 20 30.38 -21.73 -13.03
C ARG A 20 29.54 -20.75 -13.85
N VAL A 21 29.30 -19.60 -13.24
CA VAL A 21 29.00 -18.31 -13.87
C VAL A 21 30.26 -17.83 -14.62
N CYS A 22 30.12 -17.52 -15.90
CA CYS A 22 31.14 -16.77 -16.65
C CYS A 22 30.69 -15.33 -16.83
N ALA A 23 31.44 -14.41 -16.21
CA ALA A 23 31.40 -12.99 -16.49
C ALA A 23 32.19 -12.69 -17.77
N ALA A 24 31.66 -11.80 -18.61
CA ALA A 24 32.43 -11.12 -19.64
C ALA A 24 32.08 -9.62 -19.59
N GLN A 25 33.09 -8.82 -19.25
CA GLN A 25 33.09 -7.36 -19.38
C GLN A 25 33.19 -6.98 -20.85
N GLY A 26 32.46 -5.94 -21.25
CA GLY A 26 32.60 -5.25 -22.52
C GLY A 26 31.96 -3.88 -22.44
N VAL A 27 32.79 -2.84 -22.37
CA VAL A 27 32.43 -1.43 -22.26
C VAL A 27 31.99 -0.88 -23.61
N SER A 28 30.88 -0.14 -23.70
CA SER A 28 30.75 1.02 -24.59
C SER A 28 29.61 1.95 -24.17
N GLU A 29 29.94 3.21 -23.89
CA GLU A 29 29.01 4.34 -23.83
C GLU A 29 28.38 4.59 -25.21
N MET A 30 27.07 4.89 -25.25
CA MET A 30 26.48 5.89 -26.16
C MET A 30 25.01 6.16 -25.80
N GLN A 31 24.68 7.45 -25.62
CA GLN A 31 23.33 7.97 -25.38
C GLN A 31 22.41 7.78 -26.60
N PRO A 32 21.07 7.63 -26.41
CA PRO A 32 20.12 7.78 -27.51
C PRO A 32 19.31 9.09 -27.42
N GLN A 33 19.43 9.93 -28.45
CA GLN A 33 18.37 10.84 -28.87
C GLN A 33 17.45 10.10 -29.85
N LEU A 34 16.17 9.94 -29.50
CA LEU A 34 15.15 9.36 -30.37
C LEU A 34 14.18 10.45 -30.85
N SER A 35 14.30 10.81 -32.13
CA SER A 35 13.26 11.49 -32.88
C SER A 35 12.46 10.44 -33.66
N MET A 36 11.18 10.25 -33.30
CA MET A 36 10.27 9.37 -34.02
C MET A 36 9.62 10.12 -35.19
N ARG A 37 9.99 9.74 -36.42
CA ARG A 37 9.19 10.00 -37.63
C ARG A 37 8.40 8.74 -37.97
N SER A 38 7.08 8.83 -37.84
CA SER A 38 6.13 7.81 -38.26
C SER A 38 6.02 7.74 -39.78
N ARG A 39 6.27 6.55 -40.36
CA ARG A 39 5.91 6.20 -41.74
C ARG A 39 4.46 5.74 -41.78
N GLY A 40 3.59 6.53 -42.40
CA GLY A 40 2.25 6.11 -42.85
C GLY A 40 2.25 5.95 -44.37
N MET A 41 1.92 4.76 -44.85
CA MET A 41 1.66 4.47 -46.26
C MET A 41 0.27 4.97 -46.64
N SER A 42 0.16 5.74 -47.73
CA SER A 42 -1.04 5.79 -48.57
C SER A 42 -0.70 6.28 -49.97
N GLN A 43 -0.85 5.42 -50.97
CA GLN A 43 -0.97 5.82 -52.37
C GLN A 43 -2.46 5.91 -52.72
N SER A 44 -2.90 7.06 -53.24
CA SER A 44 -3.89 7.11 -54.33
C SER A 44 -3.97 8.51 -54.95
N SER A 45 -3.57 8.57 -56.22
CA SER A 45 -4.10 9.40 -57.32
C SER A 45 -4.42 10.88 -57.11
N SER A 46 -3.60 11.70 -57.76
CA SER A 46 -3.85 13.08 -58.15
C SER A 46 -5.10 13.25 -59.02
N SER A 47 -5.95 14.21 -58.67
CA SER A 47 -6.75 14.95 -59.65
C SER A 47 -6.81 16.43 -59.25
N LYS A 48 -6.38 17.29 -60.17
CA LYS A 48 -6.47 18.74 -60.07
C LYS A 48 -7.95 19.13 -60.01
N ILE A 49 -8.37 19.80 -58.93
CA ILE A 49 -9.63 20.54 -58.90
C ILE A 49 -9.29 21.99 -58.53
N THR A 50 -9.82 22.87 -59.36
CA THR A 50 -9.69 24.32 -59.38
C THR A 50 -10.14 24.94 -58.05
N VAL A 51 -9.35 25.89 -57.55
CA VAL A 51 -9.68 26.73 -56.40
C VAL A 51 -10.92 27.55 -56.73
N GLY A 52 -12.03 27.26 -56.06
CA GLY A 52 -13.27 28.00 -56.16
C GLY A 52 -14.45 27.23 -55.59
N GLN A 53 -14.58 27.16 -54.27
CA GLN A 53 -15.86 26.97 -53.59
C GLN A 53 -15.74 27.43 -52.13
N MET A 54 -16.62 28.37 -51.77
CA MET A 54 -16.89 28.81 -50.40
C MET A 54 -17.07 27.58 -49.50
N SER A 55 -16.55 27.62 -48.28
CA SER A 55 -16.78 26.56 -47.30
C SER A 55 -18.28 26.36 -47.11
N ASP A 56 -18.81 25.22 -47.51
CA ASP A 56 -20.16 24.76 -47.18
C ASP A 56 -20.25 24.46 -45.68
N GLN A 57 -20.16 25.50 -44.84
CA GLN A 57 -20.49 25.39 -43.42
C GLN A 57 -22.01 25.20 -43.33
N ILE A 58 -22.43 24.07 -42.76
CA ILE A 58 -23.84 23.80 -42.46
C ILE A 58 -24.35 24.96 -41.60
N PRO A 59 -25.38 25.72 -42.04
CA PRO A 59 -25.92 26.86 -41.29
C PRO A 59 -26.35 26.45 -39.87
N LEU A 60 -26.34 27.41 -38.95
CA LEU A 60 -26.71 27.18 -37.54
C LEU A 60 -28.04 26.44 -37.40
N GLU A 61 -29.05 26.88 -38.14
CA GLU A 61 -30.40 26.33 -38.09
C GLU A 61 -30.42 24.87 -38.53
N ALA A 62 -29.63 24.52 -39.55
CA ALA A 62 -29.51 23.14 -40.02
C ALA A 62 -28.77 22.25 -39.01
N GLN A 63 -27.74 22.76 -38.32
CA GLN A 63 -27.06 22.00 -37.26
C GLN A 63 -27.97 21.72 -36.06
N LEU A 64 -28.73 22.74 -35.62
CA LEU A 64 -29.68 22.61 -34.53
C LEU A 64 -30.84 21.67 -34.91
N ASP A 65 -31.33 21.73 -36.15
CA ASP A 65 -32.37 20.83 -36.65
C ASP A 65 -31.91 19.35 -36.70
N ILE A 66 -30.66 19.10 -37.11
CA ILE A 66 -30.04 17.77 -37.02
C ILE A 66 -30.04 17.28 -35.56
N TRP A 67 -29.63 18.13 -34.62
CA TRP A 67 -29.64 17.79 -33.19
C TRP A 67 -31.04 17.49 -32.65
N VAL A 68 -32.09 18.23 -33.04
CA VAL A 68 -33.47 17.90 -32.65
C VAL A 68 -33.91 16.57 -33.24
N LYS A 69 -33.63 16.32 -34.52
CA LYS A 69 -34.05 15.11 -35.24
C LYS A 69 -33.31 13.84 -34.82
N ALA A 70 -32.16 13.98 -34.16
CA ALA A 70 -31.37 12.85 -33.66
C ALA A 70 -32.10 11.99 -32.61
N VAL A 71 -33.13 12.53 -31.95
CA VAL A 71 -33.90 11.79 -30.92
C VAL A 71 -35.25 11.30 -31.43
N LYS A 72 -35.58 10.05 -31.09
CA LYS A 72 -36.87 9.43 -31.46
C LYS A 72 -38.04 10.01 -30.66
N SER A 73 -37.83 10.36 -29.39
CA SER A 73 -38.86 10.84 -28.46
C SER A 73 -39.48 12.15 -28.94
N LYS A 74 -40.81 12.17 -29.13
CA LYS A 74 -41.55 13.39 -29.50
C LYS A 74 -41.46 14.46 -28.41
N THR A 75 -41.56 14.05 -27.13
CA THR A 75 -41.47 14.97 -26.00
C THR A 75 -40.07 15.60 -25.92
N GLU A 76 -39.02 14.80 -26.11
CA GLU A 76 -37.66 15.35 -26.11
C GLU A 76 -37.43 16.31 -27.28
N ARG A 77 -37.99 16.03 -28.46
CA ARG A 77 -37.95 16.99 -29.58
C ARG A 77 -38.56 18.34 -29.22
N GLN A 78 -39.66 18.36 -28.46
CA GLN A 78 -40.28 19.59 -27.97
C GLN A 78 -39.37 20.31 -26.96
N VAL A 79 -38.71 19.56 -26.08
CA VAL A 79 -37.72 20.10 -25.13
C VAL A 79 -36.53 20.72 -25.88
N ARG A 80 -35.92 20.01 -26.83
CA ARG A 80 -34.81 20.52 -27.65
C ARG A 80 -35.21 21.76 -28.45
N ALA A 81 -36.44 21.82 -28.98
CA ALA A 81 -36.95 23.02 -29.64
C ALA A 81 -37.08 24.22 -28.68
N ARG A 82 -37.51 24.00 -27.43
CA ARG A 82 -37.49 25.04 -26.38
C ARG A 82 -36.05 25.50 -26.09
N VAL A 83 -35.10 24.56 -26.00
CA VAL A 83 -33.68 24.89 -25.80
C VAL A 83 -33.12 25.73 -26.95
N ILE A 84 -33.49 25.46 -28.21
CA ILE A 84 -33.11 26.30 -29.36
C ILE A 84 -33.60 27.75 -29.17
N ASN A 85 -34.85 27.94 -28.72
CA ASN A 85 -35.36 29.28 -28.46
C ASN A 85 -34.53 30.00 -27.39
N ILE A 86 -34.15 29.30 -26.32
CA ILE A 86 -33.28 29.87 -25.28
C ILE A 86 -31.91 30.22 -25.87
N MET A 87 -31.28 29.32 -26.62
CA MET A 87 -29.99 29.56 -27.30
C MET A 87 -30.05 30.81 -28.20
N ASN A 88 -31.11 30.94 -29.00
CA ASN A 88 -31.30 32.09 -29.89
C ASN A 88 -31.48 33.40 -29.11
N LEU A 89 -32.26 33.38 -28.02
CA LEU A 89 -32.40 34.53 -27.11
C LEU A 89 -31.08 34.91 -26.43
N SER A 90 -30.22 33.93 -26.14
CA SER A 90 -28.85 34.12 -25.64
C SER A 90 -27.83 34.45 -26.75
N GLY A 91 -28.30 34.74 -27.97
CA GLY A 91 -27.48 35.23 -29.07
C GLY A 91 -26.61 34.17 -29.75
N ALA A 92 -27.16 32.96 -29.93
CA ALA A 92 -26.52 31.86 -30.67
C ALA A 92 -26.11 32.27 -32.09
N LYS A 93 -24.85 31.98 -32.45
CA LYS A 93 -24.29 32.18 -33.79
C LYS A 93 -23.34 31.04 -34.12
N LEU A 94 -23.26 30.65 -35.39
CA LEU A 94 -22.22 29.73 -35.84
C LEU A 94 -20.92 30.51 -36.10
N VAL A 95 -19.84 30.11 -35.42
CA VAL A 95 -18.50 30.71 -35.60
C VAL A 95 -17.48 29.58 -35.60
N ASN A 96 -16.71 29.41 -36.68
CA ASN A 96 -15.68 28.37 -36.80
C ASN A 96 -16.18 26.98 -36.37
N ASN A 97 -17.34 26.57 -36.91
CA ASN A 97 -18.03 25.32 -36.58
C ASN A 97 -18.46 25.15 -35.11
N HIS A 98 -18.41 26.20 -34.29
CA HIS A 98 -18.96 26.19 -32.94
C HIS A 98 -20.28 26.94 -32.88
N ILE A 99 -21.24 26.37 -32.16
CA ILE A 99 -22.47 27.05 -31.76
C ILE A 99 -22.11 27.97 -30.60
N LYS A 100 -21.87 29.25 -30.91
CA LYS A 100 -21.41 30.23 -29.95
C LYS A 100 -22.57 31.01 -29.34
N ILE A 101 -22.71 30.92 -28.02
CA ILE A 101 -23.64 31.71 -27.19
C ILE A 101 -22.86 32.87 -26.59
N ASN A 102 -23.31 34.12 -26.79
CA ASN A 102 -22.55 35.32 -26.38
C ASN A 102 -22.87 35.80 -24.95
N ALA A 103 -23.70 35.06 -24.22
CA ALA A 103 -24.13 35.33 -22.86
C ALA A 103 -24.15 34.02 -22.04
N ASP A 104 -24.71 34.09 -20.83
CA ASP A 104 -25.06 32.90 -20.06
C ASP A 104 -26.12 32.07 -20.80
N LEU A 105 -26.04 30.75 -20.64
CA LEU A 105 -27.03 29.80 -21.13
C LEU A 105 -27.65 29.08 -19.92
N ASP A 106 -28.80 29.58 -19.47
CA ASP A 106 -29.56 28.97 -18.38
C ASP A 106 -30.57 27.94 -18.92
N LEU A 107 -30.29 26.67 -18.61
CA LEU A 107 -31.08 25.49 -18.96
C LEU A 107 -31.44 24.67 -17.72
N GLN A 108 -31.48 25.29 -16.53
CA GLN A 108 -31.83 24.60 -15.29
C GLN A 108 -33.26 24.03 -15.32
N ASP A 109 -33.47 22.94 -14.57
CA ASP A 109 -34.74 22.25 -14.39
C ASP A 109 -35.43 21.80 -15.69
N ILE A 110 -34.68 21.65 -16.79
CA ILE A 110 -35.20 21.12 -18.05
C ILE A 110 -35.24 19.59 -17.99
N ALA A 111 -36.30 19.07 -17.38
CA ALA A 111 -36.59 17.64 -17.38
C ALA A 111 -36.67 17.08 -18.82
N ARG A 112 -36.15 15.86 -19.03
CA ARG A 112 -36.11 15.13 -20.32
C ARG A 112 -35.13 15.63 -21.38
N LEU A 113 -34.28 16.61 -21.08
CA LEU A 113 -33.15 16.95 -21.96
C LEU A 113 -32.06 15.87 -21.83
N THR A 114 -31.79 15.10 -22.88
CA THR A 114 -30.79 14.00 -22.77
C THR A 114 -29.38 14.36 -23.26
N SER A 115 -29.23 15.38 -24.11
CA SER A 115 -27.93 15.88 -24.58
C SER A 115 -28.04 17.32 -25.11
N LEU A 116 -26.93 18.03 -25.17
CA LEU A 116 -26.79 19.32 -25.90
C LEU A 116 -26.20 19.07 -27.31
N PRO A 117 -26.24 20.07 -28.22
CA PRO A 117 -25.57 19.95 -29.51
C PRO A 117 -24.04 20.03 -29.36
N ASP A 118 -23.32 19.25 -30.17
CA ASP A 118 -21.85 19.23 -30.19
C ASP A 118 -21.25 20.60 -30.60
N ASN A 119 -19.99 20.85 -30.21
CA ASN A 119 -19.25 22.09 -30.47
C ASN A 119 -19.93 23.34 -29.89
N LEU A 120 -20.57 23.21 -28.72
CA LEU A 120 -21.17 24.33 -28.01
C LEU A 120 -20.07 25.19 -27.34
N HIS A 121 -20.07 26.50 -27.63
CA HIS A 121 -19.23 27.49 -26.94
C HIS A 121 -20.11 28.51 -26.21
N VAL A 122 -20.14 28.48 -24.89
CA VAL A 122 -20.85 29.46 -24.05
C VAL A 122 -19.86 30.52 -23.55
N LYS A 123 -20.13 31.80 -23.84
CA LYS A 123 -19.26 32.91 -23.42
C LYS A 123 -19.41 33.30 -21.95
N GLY A 124 -20.56 33.03 -21.36
CA GLY A 124 -20.80 33.14 -19.92
C GLY A 124 -20.84 31.78 -19.25
N ASN A 125 -21.75 31.64 -18.29
CA ASN A 125 -22.02 30.42 -17.54
C ASN A 125 -22.96 29.48 -18.31
N LEU A 126 -22.73 28.18 -18.21
CA LEU A 126 -23.66 27.14 -18.68
C LEU A 126 -24.32 26.48 -17.46
N ILE A 127 -25.61 26.75 -17.27
CA ILE A 127 -26.36 26.28 -16.10
C ILE A 127 -27.30 25.16 -16.54
N LEU A 128 -27.06 23.95 -16.03
CA LEU A 128 -27.78 22.70 -16.33
C LEU A 128 -28.30 22.03 -15.06
N ARG A 129 -28.36 22.77 -13.94
CA ARG A 129 -28.81 22.28 -12.64
C ARG A 129 -30.12 21.48 -12.76
N ASN A 130 -30.19 20.33 -12.10
CA ASN A 130 -31.33 19.42 -12.08
C ASN A 130 -31.86 18.95 -13.46
N CYS A 131 -31.02 18.92 -14.49
CA CYS A 131 -31.36 18.24 -15.74
C CYS A 131 -31.22 16.71 -15.58
N GLU A 132 -32.14 16.09 -14.84
CA GLU A 132 -32.02 14.70 -14.35
C GLU A 132 -31.81 13.64 -15.43
N ASP A 133 -32.31 13.88 -16.66
CA ASP A 133 -32.22 12.98 -17.81
C ASP A 133 -31.00 13.23 -18.71
N LEU A 134 -30.18 14.26 -18.42
CA LEU A 134 -28.99 14.60 -19.21
C LEU A 134 -27.98 13.45 -19.11
N LYS A 135 -27.64 12.81 -20.23
CA LYS A 135 -26.79 11.61 -20.25
C LYS A 135 -25.33 11.89 -20.55
N SER A 136 -25.06 12.95 -21.32
CA SER A 136 -23.71 13.33 -21.73
C SER A 136 -23.64 14.82 -22.02
N LEU A 137 -22.49 15.42 -21.70
CA LEU A 137 -22.11 16.73 -22.25
C LEU A 137 -21.78 16.61 -23.75
N PRO A 138 -21.90 17.70 -24.51
CA PRO A 138 -21.52 17.71 -25.93
C PRO A 138 -20.01 17.59 -26.10
N LYS A 139 -19.57 17.02 -27.22
CA LYS A 139 -18.13 16.98 -27.57
C LYS A 139 -17.63 18.39 -27.85
N ASN A 140 -16.37 18.66 -27.49
CA ASN A 140 -15.72 19.97 -27.66
C ASN A 140 -16.51 21.10 -26.99
N LEU A 141 -17.04 20.86 -25.80
CA LEU A 141 -17.74 21.87 -25.00
C LEU A 141 -16.73 22.92 -24.52
N ILE A 142 -17.00 24.19 -24.79
CA ILE A 142 -16.23 25.31 -24.26
C ILE A 142 -17.17 26.22 -23.45
N VAL A 143 -16.82 26.50 -22.20
CA VAL A 143 -17.52 27.43 -21.32
C VAL A 143 -16.51 28.45 -20.80
N ASP A 144 -16.70 29.73 -21.14
CA ASP A 144 -15.80 30.80 -20.71
C ASP A 144 -16.07 31.26 -19.26
N GLY A 145 -17.22 30.91 -18.69
CA GLY A 145 -17.56 31.05 -17.27
C GLY A 145 -17.61 29.68 -16.55
N ASP A 146 -18.61 29.50 -15.69
CA ASP A 146 -18.83 28.31 -14.89
C ASP A 146 -19.76 27.30 -15.59
N LEU A 147 -19.51 26.01 -15.37
CA LEU A 147 -20.36 24.91 -15.82
C LEU A 147 -21.06 24.27 -14.60
N ILE A 148 -22.36 24.51 -14.47
CA ILE A 148 -23.15 24.07 -13.31
C ILE A 148 -24.04 22.88 -13.73
N LEU A 149 -23.65 21.69 -13.30
CA LEU A 149 -24.28 20.39 -13.56
C LEU A 149 -24.89 19.74 -12.32
N ASN A 150 -24.84 20.42 -11.17
CA ASN A 150 -25.40 19.95 -9.90
C ASN A 150 -26.77 19.26 -10.08
N GLY A 151 -26.88 18.00 -9.64
CA GLY A 151 -28.12 17.22 -9.73
C GLY A 151 -28.43 16.59 -11.10
N CYS A 152 -27.52 16.61 -12.07
CA CYS A 152 -27.66 15.86 -13.34
C CYS A 152 -27.50 14.34 -13.14
N LYS A 153 -28.47 13.70 -12.49
CA LYS A 153 -28.36 12.31 -12.00
C LYS A 153 -28.09 11.25 -13.07
N SER A 154 -28.50 11.46 -14.32
CA SER A 154 -28.25 10.53 -15.44
C SER A 154 -26.94 10.79 -16.19
N LEU A 155 -26.19 11.83 -15.84
CA LEU A 155 -24.96 12.20 -16.54
C LEU A 155 -23.94 11.10 -16.33
N LYS A 156 -23.48 10.49 -17.41
CA LYS A 156 -22.53 9.37 -17.32
C LYS A 156 -21.08 9.79 -17.47
N LYS A 157 -20.81 10.79 -18.31
CA LYS A 157 -19.45 11.13 -18.72
C LYS A 157 -19.21 12.63 -18.89
N ILE A 158 -18.02 13.06 -18.49
CA ILE A 158 -17.41 14.33 -18.96
C ILE A 158 -16.50 13.98 -20.15
N PRO A 159 -16.83 14.42 -21.38
CA PRO A 159 -16.14 14.01 -22.60
C PRO A 159 -14.80 14.75 -22.79
N GLN A 160 -14.00 14.22 -23.72
CA GLN A 160 -12.75 14.84 -24.18
C GLN A 160 -12.98 16.26 -24.71
N ASN A 161 -11.92 17.08 -24.64
CA ASN A 161 -11.91 18.48 -25.04
C ASN A 161 -12.96 19.35 -24.35
N THR A 162 -13.40 18.99 -23.14
CA THR A 162 -14.24 19.86 -22.31
C THR A 162 -13.35 20.93 -21.67
N ILE A 163 -13.63 22.20 -21.97
CA ILE A 163 -12.89 23.35 -21.45
C ILE A 163 -13.87 24.25 -20.68
N VAL A 164 -13.60 24.44 -19.39
CA VAL A 164 -14.33 25.37 -18.51
C VAL A 164 -13.32 26.36 -17.95
N LYS A 165 -13.49 27.66 -18.18
CA LYS A 165 -12.54 28.67 -17.68
C LYS A 165 -12.80 29.07 -16.22
N GLY A 166 -14.03 28.90 -15.73
CA GLY A 166 -14.41 29.04 -14.34
C GLY A 166 -14.42 27.69 -13.62
N ASP A 167 -15.44 27.49 -12.77
CA ASP A 167 -15.65 26.26 -12.00
C ASP A 167 -16.48 25.25 -12.77
N LEU A 168 -16.27 23.96 -12.50
CA LEU A 168 -17.14 22.88 -12.94
C LEU A 168 -17.75 22.22 -11.71
N ASP A 169 -19.07 22.39 -11.53
CA ASP A 169 -19.82 21.76 -10.45
C ASP A 169 -20.73 20.65 -11.00
N ALA A 170 -20.34 19.38 -10.83
CA ALA A 170 -21.17 18.22 -11.14
C ALA A 170 -21.65 17.47 -9.89
N THR A 171 -21.73 18.15 -8.75
CA THR A 171 -22.18 17.61 -7.46
C THR A 171 -23.49 16.84 -7.60
N ASN A 172 -23.54 15.65 -6.99
CA ASN A 172 -24.67 14.71 -7.02
C ASN A 172 -25.05 14.22 -8.43
N SER A 173 -24.12 14.23 -9.39
CA SER A 173 -24.26 13.50 -10.65
C SER A 173 -24.01 12.00 -10.43
N ILE A 174 -24.95 11.33 -9.74
CA ILE A 174 -24.76 9.98 -9.19
C ILE A 174 -24.43 8.88 -10.22
N SER A 175 -24.72 9.09 -11.51
CA SER A 175 -24.39 8.14 -12.59
C SER A 175 -23.07 8.45 -13.31
N LEU A 176 -22.34 9.50 -12.91
CA LEU A 176 -21.09 9.90 -13.52
C LEU A 176 -20.04 8.82 -13.22
N ASP A 177 -19.58 8.11 -14.25
CA ASP A 177 -18.67 6.97 -14.14
C ASP A 177 -17.35 7.17 -14.88
N ASP A 178 -17.23 8.25 -15.67
CA ASP A 178 -16.05 8.51 -16.51
C ASP A 178 -15.78 10.02 -16.67
N ILE A 179 -14.51 10.39 -16.57
CA ILE A 179 -14.01 11.75 -16.74
C ILE A 179 -12.83 11.66 -17.70
N ALA A 180 -12.86 12.44 -18.77
CA ALA A 180 -11.74 12.49 -19.70
C ALA A 180 -10.50 13.15 -19.05
N SER A 181 -9.32 12.54 -19.23
CA SER A 181 -8.06 13.00 -18.61
C SER A 181 -7.56 14.35 -19.13
N ASP A 182 -8.09 14.82 -20.26
CA ASP A 182 -7.77 16.12 -20.87
C ASP A 182 -8.72 17.26 -20.43
N LEU A 183 -9.68 16.97 -19.52
CA LEU A 183 -10.57 17.98 -18.93
C LEU A 183 -9.77 19.19 -18.42
N SER A 184 -10.14 20.39 -18.89
CA SER A 184 -9.55 21.65 -18.43
C SER A 184 -10.57 22.47 -17.64
N VAL A 185 -10.23 22.78 -16.39
CA VAL A 185 -11.03 23.63 -15.50
C VAL A 185 -10.13 24.75 -14.97
N GLY A 186 -10.52 26.00 -15.23
CA GLY A 186 -9.70 27.17 -14.96
C GLY A 186 -9.64 27.56 -13.48
N ARG A 187 -10.56 27.02 -12.66
CA ARG A 187 -10.63 27.16 -11.20
C ARG A 187 -10.93 25.79 -10.56
N ASP A 188 -12.05 25.64 -9.85
CA ASP A 188 -12.34 24.49 -8.98
C ASP A 188 -13.23 23.44 -9.66
N LEU A 189 -13.04 22.18 -9.27
CA LEU A 189 -13.80 21.02 -9.77
C LEU A 189 -14.54 20.35 -8.61
N TYR A 190 -15.88 20.44 -8.62
CA TYR A 190 -16.74 19.83 -7.62
C TYR A 190 -17.44 18.59 -8.18
N LEU A 191 -17.13 17.44 -7.60
CA LEU A 191 -17.65 16.12 -7.96
C LEU A 191 -18.27 15.41 -6.75
N SER A 192 -18.53 16.13 -5.66
CA SER A 192 -19.14 15.59 -4.44
C SER A 192 -20.37 14.72 -4.75
N GLY A 193 -20.45 13.54 -4.15
CA GLY A 193 -21.59 12.62 -4.29
C GLY A 193 -21.73 11.96 -5.67
N CYS A 194 -20.71 11.99 -6.54
CA CYS A 194 -20.69 11.24 -7.80
C CYS A 194 -20.42 9.75 -7.56
N ARG A 195 -21.42 9.07 -6.97
CA ARG A 195 -21.29 7.70 -6.43
C ARG A 195 -20.97 6.61 -7.46
N ALA A 196 -21.10 6.84 -8.76
CA ALA A 196 -20.71 5.87 -9.79
C ALA A 196 -19.23 5.96 -10.20
N LEU A 197 -18.50 7.01 -9.79
CA LEU A 197 -17.07 7.15 -10.08
C LEU A 197 -16.28 6.06 -9.37
N GLY A 198 -15.71 5.12 -10.13
CA GLY A 198 -14.80 4.09 -9.61
C GLY A 198 -13.33 4.50 -9.64
N HIS A 199 -12.97 5.43 -10.53
CA HIS A 199 -11.62 5.91 -10.75
C HIS A 199 -11.67 7.33 -11.34
N VAL A 200 -10.75 8.20 -10.92
CA VAL A 200 -10.55 9.53 -11.53
C VAL A 200 -9.16 9.56 -12.15
N PRO A 201 -9.01 9.89 -13.46
CA PRO A 201 -7.68 9.97 -14.08
C PRO A 201 -6.86 11.13 -13.50
N ALA A 202 -5.59 11.24 -13.87
CA ALA A 202 -4.86 12.48 -13.62
C ALA A 202 -5.55 13.65 -14.35
N LEU A 203 -5.69 14.78 -13.66
CA LEU A 203 -6.38 15.98 -14.13
C LEU A 203 -5.41 17.19 -14.16
N PRO A 204 -4.38 17.17 -15.02
CA PRO A 204 -3.29 18.16 -14.96
C PRO A 204 -3.73 19.60 -15.30
N ASN A 205 -4.92 19.76 -15.91
CA ASN A 205 -5.43 21.05 -16.37
C ASN A 205 -6.53 21.63 -15.45
N VAL A 206 -6.75 21.05 -14.27
CA VAL A 206 -7.57 21.65 -13.20
C VAL A 206 -6.66 22.54 -12.36
N ARG A 207 -7.05 23.80 -12.16
CA ARG A 207 -6.15 24.84 -11.60
C ARG A 207 -6.38 25.17 -10.14
N GLY A 208 -7.50 24.77 -9.55
CA GLY A 208 -7.85 25.03 -8.16
C GLY A 208 -8.07 23.75 -7.36
N ASP A 209 -9.10 23.79 -6.54
CA ASP A 209 -9.51 22.73 -5.62
C ASP A 209 -10.24 21.59 -6.38
N ILE A 210 -10.14 20.37 -5.85
CA ILE A 210 -10.85 19.20 -6.34
C ILE A 210 -11.60 18.59 -5.17
N ASP A 211 -12.94 18.63 -5.24
CA ASP A 211 -13.83 18.02 -4.27
C ASP A 211 -14.41 16.71 -4.83
N LEU A 212 -14.03 15.60 -4.21
CA LEU A 212 -14.50 14.24 -4.50
C LEU A 212 -15.27 13.64 -3.30
N THR A 213 -15.71 14.46 -2.34
CA THR A 213 -16.39 14.00 -1.13
C THR A 213 -17.55 13.06 -1.45
N TYR A 214 -17.74 12.02 -0.65
CA TYR A 214 -18.82 11.04 -0.79
C TYR A 214 -18.92 10.36 -2.17
N CYS A 215 -17.83 10.30 -2.93
CA CYS A 215 -17.71 9.42 -4.10
C CYS A 215 -17.51 7.96 -3.63
N THR A 216 -18.57 7.36 -3.08
CA THR A 216 -18.47 6.11 -2.30
C THR A 216 -17.94 4.89 -3.06
N ASN A 217 -17.95 4.88 -4.40
CA ASN A 217 -17.37 3.82 -5.21
C ASN A 217 -15.94 4.13 -5.70
N LEU A 218 -15.39 5.32 -5.39
CA LEU A 218 -14.06 5.72 -5.83
C LEU A 218 -13.02 4.81 -5.16
N GLN A 219 -12.24 4.09 -5.96
CA GLN A 219 -11.24 3.14 -5.46
C GLN A 219 -9.81 3.67 -5.55
N GLN A 220 -9.54 4.56 -6.52
CA GLN A 220 -8.19 5.01 -6.86
C GLN A 220 -8.20 6.32 -7.67
N LEU A 221 -7.11 7.07 -7.57
CA LEU A 221 -6.77 8.18 -8.45
C LEU A 221 -5.70 7.76 -9.48
N GLY A 222 -5.70 8.37 -10.65
CA GLY A 222 -4.74 8.08 -11.71
C GLY A 222 -3.29 8.47 -11.35
N LEU A 223 -2.30 7.75 -11.87
CA LEU A 223 -0.88 8.09 -11.66
C LEU A 223 -0.53 9.50 -12.12
N GLY A 224 0.34 10.18 -11.38
CA GLY A 224 0.73 11.57 -11.68
C GLY A 224 -0.38 12.57 -11.39
N PHE A 225 -1.30 12.24 -10.46
CA PHE A 225 -2.36 13.15 -10.03
C PHE A 225 -1.74 14.39 -9.36
N VAL A 226 -2.16 15.57 -9.82
CA VAL A 226 -1.72 16.86 -9.28
C VAL A 226 -2.95 17.71 -8.99
N CYS A 227 -3.18 18.02 -7.71
CA CYS A 227 -4.14 19.01 -7.27
C CYS A 227 -3.42 20.33 -6.96
N LYS A 228 -3.86 21.42 -7.61
CA LYS A 228 -3.23 22.74 -7.49
C LYS A 228 -3.68 23.52 -6.26
N GLY A 229 -4.83 23.15 -5.68
CA GLY A 229 -5.30 23.62 -4.38
C GLY A 229 -5.53 22.45 -3.43
N ASN A 230 -6.70 22.43 -2.78
CA ASN A 230 -7.13 21.40 -1.85
C ASN A 230 -7.70 20.18 -2.57
N LEU A 231 -7.37 18.99 -2.06
CA LEU A 231 -7.97 17.73 -2.50
C LEU A 231 -8.80 17.18 -1.36
N ASP A 232 -10.11 17.12 -1.58
CA ASP A 232 -11.07 16.61 -0.61
C ASP A 232 -11.63 15.26 -1.08
N LEU A 233 -11.42 14.22 -0.28
CA LEU A 233 -11.84 12.84 -0.54
C LEU A 233 -12.70 12.30 0.61
N ASP A 234 -13.22 13.15 1.50
CA ASP A 234 -13.94 12.72 2.69
C ASP A 234 -15.12 11.81 2.34
N GLY A 235 -15.34 10.76 3.12
CA GLY A 235 -16.41 9.77 2.91
C GLY A 235 -16.25 8.89 1.67
N CYS A 236 -15.07 8.85 1.03
CA CYS A 236 -14.75 7.88 -0.02
C CYS A 236 -14.43 6.50 0.59
N HIS A 237 -15.41 5.84 1.19
CA HIS A 237 -15.22 4.58 1.94
C HIS A 237 -14.61 3.42 1.13
N SER A 238 -14.70 3.44 -0.20
CA SER A 238 -14.08 2.42 -1.08
C SER A 238 -12.68 2.78 -1.57
N LEU A 239 -12.13 3.94 -1.19
CA LEU A 239 -10.79 4.37 -1.63
C LEU A 239 -9.75 3.45 -1.00
N ILE A 240 -9.03 2.70 -1.84
CA ILE A 240 -8.12 1.64 -1.38
C ILE A 240 -6.68 2.18 -1.27
N GLU A 241 -6.30 3.04 -2.22
CA GLU A 241 -4.95 3.59 -2.32
C GLU A 241 -4.97 4.98 -2.97
N LEU A 242 -3.99 5.79 -2.58
CA LEU A 242 -3.60 7.02 -3.29
C LEU A 242 -2.34 6.72 -4.13
N PRO A 243 -2.17 7.36 -5.31
CA PRO A 243 -1.02 7.10 -6.17
C PRO A 243 0.27 7.63 -5.54
N ASP A 244 1.37 6.87 -5.66
CA ASP A 244 2.70 7.38 -5.35
C ASP A 244 3.04 8.58 -6.27
N GLY A 245 3.72 9.57 -5.69
CA GLY A 245 4.01 10.83 -6.35
C GLY A 245 2.81 11.79 -6.44
N LEU A 246 1.73 11.55 -5.69
CA LEU A 246 0.62 12.49 -5.55
C LEU A 246 1.15 13.88 -5.14
N ILE A 247 0.66 14.93 -5.79
CA ILE A 247 0.98 16.32 -5.44
C ILE A 247 -0.33 17.02 -5.07
N VAL A 248 -0.41 17.52 -3.85
CA VAL A 248 -1.50 18.38 -3.37
C VAL A 248 -0.86 19.66 -2.85
N ASN A 249 -1.08 20.77 -3.53
CA ASN A 249 -0.49 22.05 -3.17
C ASN A 249 -1.19 22.73 -1.98
N GLY A 250 -2.43 22.36 -1.68
CA GLY A 250 -3.21 22.80 -0.52
C GLY A 250 -3.33 21.69 0.54
N HIS A 251 -4.51 21.61 1.16
CA HIS A 251 -4.87 20.60 2.16
C HIS A 251 -5.32 19.28 1.51
N LEU A 252 -5.09 18.18 2.20
CA LEU A 252 -5.60 16.85 1.85
C LEU A 252 -6.55 16.37 2.95
N TYR A 253 -7.81 16.17 2.58
CA TYR A 253 -8.85 15.65 3.46
C TYR A 253 -9.22 14.21 3.04
N LEU A 254 -9.19 13.29 4.00
CA LEU A 254 -9.45 11.86 3.81
C LEU A 254 -10.40 11.31 4.88
N GLU A 255 -11.17 12.16 5.56
CA GLU A 255 -12.04 11.77 6.67
C GLU A 255 -12.93 10.58 6.26
N GLN A 256 -13.02 9.54 7.11
CA GLN A 256 -13.80 8.32 6.86
C GLN A 256 -13.44 7.56 5.57
N CYS A 257 -12.20 7.66 5.05
CA CYS A 257 -11.71 6.77 4.01
C CYS A 257 -11.33 5.39 4.59
N THR A 258 -12.31 4.64 5.08
CA THR A 258 -12.11 3.43 5.89
C THR A 258 -11.39 2.27 5.20
N ALA A 259 -11.44 2.19 3.86
CA ALA A 259 -10.71 1.18 3.09
C ALA A 259 -9.25 1.58 2.77
N LEU A 260 -8.86 2.83 3.00
CA LEU A 260 -7.54 3.33 2.69
C LEU A 260 -6.56 2.77 3.71
N ALA A 261 -5.73 1.79 3.30
CA ALA A 261 -4.84 1.08 4.22
C ALA A 261 -3.49 1.78 4.42
N PHE A 262 -3.11 2.67 3.49
CA PHE A 262 -1.83 3.34 3.51
C PHE A 262 -1.85 4.67 2.77
N LEU A 263 -1.08 5.63 3.28
CA LEU A 263 -0.66 6.82 2.53
C LEU A 263 0.51 6.45 1.59
N PRO A 264 0.70 7.17 0.48
CA PRO A 264 1.77 6.89 -0.49
C PRO A 264 3.16 7.10 0.16
N GLN A 265 4.17 6.39 -0.34
CA GLN A 265 5.55 6.51 0.18
C GLN A 265 6.20 7.83 -0.20
N GLN A 266 5.77 8.39 -1.34
CA GLN A 266 6.23 9.68 -1.83
C GLN A 266 5.03 10.55 -2.17
N MET A 267 4.94 11.71 -1.55
CA MET A 267 3.90 12.71 -1.81
C MET A 267 4.44 14.10 -1.54
N THR A 268 3.93 15.08 -2.29
CA THR A 268 4.08 16.50 -1.94
C THR A 268 2.76 17.00 -1.38
N LEU A 269 2.78 17.53 -0.16
CA LEU A 269 1.64 18.15 0.49
C LEU A 269 2.00 19.58 0.92
N GLY A 270 1.27 20.56 0.42
CA GLY A 270 1.51 21.98 0.75
C GLY A 270 0.87 22.42 2.08
N GLY A 271 -0.27 21.81 2.43
CA GLY A 271 -1.09 22.19 3.57
C GLY A 271 -1.23 21.09 4.64
N TYR A 272 -2.44 20.98 5.19
CA TYR A 272 -2.82 20.06 6.26
C TYR A 272 -3.09 18.65 5.72
N LEU A 273 -2.93 17.67 6.60
CA LEU A 273 -3.35 16.29 6.38
C LEU A 273 -4.45 15.95 7.39
N ASP A 274 -5.61 15.53 6.91
CA ASP A 274 -6.67 14.98 7.76
C ASP A 274 -6.94 13.52 7.37
N ILE A 275 -6.70 12.59 8.31
CA ILE A 275 -7.02 11.17 8.16
C ILE A 275 -8.01 10.71 9.24
N THR A 276 -8.88 11.61 9.69
CA THR A 276 -9.86 11.30 10.75
C THR A 276 -10.73 10.11 10.36
N GLY A 277 -10.88 9.11 11.22
CA GLY A 277 -11.69 7.93 10.91
C GLY A 277 -11.11 7.01 9.82
N CYS A 278 -9.87 7.21 9.36
CA CYS A 278 -9.18 6.28 8.47
C CYS A 278 -8.68 5.04 9.25
N THR A 279 -9.62 4.17 9.62
CA THR A 279 -9.39 3.03 10.51
C THR A 279 -8.45 1.95 9.97
N SER A 280 -8.21 1.91 8.66
CA SER A 280 -7.26 0.98 8.03
C SER A 280 -5.83 1.52 7.95
N ILE A 281 -5.61 2.82 8.18
CA ILE A 281 -4.26 3.40 8.21
C ILE A 281 -3.63 3.10 9.56
N THR A 282 -2.67 2.16 9.58
CA THR A 282 -2.00 1.72 10.83
C THR A 282 -0.51 2.06 10.89
N GLU A 283 0.01 2.79 9.90
CA GLU A 283 1.36 3.37 9.93
C GLU A 283 1.37 4.71 9.17
N LEU A 284 2.31 5.60 9.48
CA LEU A 284 2.55 6.83 8.73
C LEU A 284 3.85 6.74 7.91
N PRO A 285 3.88 7.22 6.67
CA PRO A 285 5.13 7.31 5.89
C PRO A 285 6.02 8.43 6.44
N ALA A 286 7.34 8.30 6.24
CA ALA A 286 8.33 9.21 6.82
C ALA A 286 8.13 10.68 6.44
N TRP A 287 7.58 10.96 5.25
CA TRP A 287 7.35 12.33 4.79
C TRP A 287 6.37 13.10 5.70
N VAL A 288 5.44 12.44 6.40
CA VAL A 288 4.50 13.11 7.31
C VAL A 288 5.24 13.83 8.42
N LEU A 289 6.30 13.21 8.96
CA LEU A 289 7.15 13.80 10.00
C LEU A 289 8.10 14.89 9.45
N GLN A 290 8.27 14.95 8.13
CA GLN A 290 9.18 15.86 7.44
C GLN A 290 8.48 17.08 6.82
N LEU A 291 7.15 17.17 6.93
CA LEU A 291 6.36 18.25 6.33
C LEU A 291 6.76 19.65 6.82
N GLY A 292 7.17 19.75 8.09
CA GLY A 292 7.50 21.02 8.75
C GLY A 292 6.37 22.06 8.73
N PRO A 293 6.66 23.31 9.13
CA PRO A 293 5.65 24.38 9.13
C PRO A 293 5.19 24.74 7.72
N MET A 294 3.98 25.28 7.63
CA MET A 294 3.51 25.90 6.40
C MET A 294 4.12 27.29 6.23
N ARG A 295 4.33 27.70 4.98
CA ARG A 295 4.67 29.08 4.65
C ARG A 295 3.38 29.88 4.56
N SER A 296 3.32 31.03 5.24
CA SER A 296 2.24 31.99 5.06
C SER A 296 2.10 32.37 3.57
N SER A 297 0.88 32.33 3.04
CA SER A 297 0.54 32.82 1.70
C SER A 297 0.54 34.36 1.61
N ASP A 298 0.56 35.01 2.77
CA ASP A 298 0.72 36.44 2.94
C ASP A 298 2.23 36.77 3.02
N ASN A 299 2.69 37.70 2.17
CA ASN A 299 4.06 38.25 2.13
C ASN A 299 4.49 38.97 3.44
N SER A 300 3.77 38.83 4.54
CA SER A 300 4.16 39.23 5.89
C SER A 300 5.31 38.36 6.39
N ARG A 301 6.53 38.79 6.04
CA ARG A 301 7.80 38.57 6.75
C ARG A 301 7.82 37.33 7.67
N GLY A 302 7.92 36.14 7.08
CA GLY A 302 8.49 34.97 7.74
C GLY A 302 7.69 34.38 8.90
N VAL A 303 6.38 34.61 9.00
CA VAL A 303 5.55 33.88 9.96
C VAL A 303 5.28 32.47 9.42
N SER A 304 5.95 31.48 10.01
CA SER A 304 5.66 30.06 9.79
C SER A 304 4.38 29.69 10.57
N LEU A 305 3.39 29.12 9.87
CA LEU A 305 2.19 28.58 10.51
C LEU A 305 2.45 27.12 10.88
N GLU A 306 1.97 26.71 12.06
CA GLU A 306 1.92 25.29 12.40
C GLU A 306 1.06 24.54 11.38
N ARG A 307 1.54 23.37 10.98
CA ARG A 307 0.84 22.47 10.08
C ARG A 307 0.11 21.42 10.90
N ASN A 308 -1.20 21.41 10.80
CA ASN A 308 -2.03 20.39 11.42
C ASN A 308 -1.92 19.06 10.66
N VAL A 309 -1.73 17.99 11.44
CA VAL A 309 -1.85 16.60 11.01
C VAL A 309 -2.89 15.96 11.91
N VAL A 310 -4.10 15.76 11.39
CA VAL A 310 -5.25 15.24 12.16
C VAL A 310 -5.29 13.72 12.02
N LEU A 311 -5.15 13.03 13.16
CA LEU A 311 -5.02 11.58 13.28
C LEU A 311 -6.17 10.95 14.09
N THR A 312 -7.11 11.76 14.54
CA THR A 312 -8.26 11.38 15.38
C THR A 312 -8.98 10.16 14.83
N ALA A 313 -9.19 9.14 15.65
CA ALA A 313 -9.92 7.94 15.26
C ALA A 313 -9.34 7.24 13.98
N SER A 314 -8.04 7.38 13.73
CA SER A 314 -7.33 6.59 12.72
C SER A 314 -7.02 5.18 13.25
N GLY A 315 -6.56 4.29 12.37
CA GLY A 315 -6.09 2.95 12.76
C GLY A 315 -4.70 2.93 13.39
N LEU A 316 -4.09 4.08 13.69
CA LEU A 316 -2.73 4.15 14.20
C LEU A 316 -2.66 3.53 15.61
N PRO A 317 -1.61 2.75 15.90
CA PRO A 317 -1.40 2.22 17.24
C PRO A 317 -1.29 3.35 18.27
N GLU A 318 -1.87 3.15 19.46
CA GLU A 318 -1.82 4.13 20.56
C GLU A 318 -0.38 4.49 20.92
N SER A 319 0.53 3.51 20.94
CA SER A 319 1.95 3.74 21.20
C SER A 319 2.64 4.61 20.14
N LEU A 320 2.19 4.55 18.88
CA LEU A 320 2.67 5.44 17.83
C LEU A 320 2.06 6.83 18.01
N ILE A 321 0.78 6.93 18.36
CA ILE A 321 0.11 8.20 18.63
C ILE A 321 0.80 8.93 19.79
N GLU A 322 1.04 8.25 20.92
CA GLU A 322 1.79 8.77 22.06
C GLU A 322 3.18 9.26 21.64
N GLN A 323 3.92 8.43 20.89
CA GLN A 323 5.22 8.83 20.35
C GLN A 323 5.12 10.09 19.50
N LEU A 324 4.09 10.25 18.66
CA LEU A 324 3.91 11.43 17.81
C LEU A 324 3.56 12.68 18.62
N VAL A 325 2.76 12.53 19.67
CA VAL A 325 2.39 13.61 20.60
C VAL A 325 3.63 14.07 21.40
N ASP A 326 4.45 13.12 21.87
CA ASP A 326 5.69 13.41 22.59
C ASP A 326 6.81 13.90 21.64
N HIS A 327 6.73 13.52 20.37
CA HIS A 327 7.72 13.89 19.37
C HIS A 327 7.64 15.38 19.04
N HIS A 328 8.68 16.10 19.42
CA HIS A 328 8.84 17.51 19.05
C HIS A 328 9.26 17.61 17.57
N ALA A 329 8.29 17.66 16.66
CA ALA A 329 8.51 18.03 15.26
C ALA A 329 8.23 19.53 15.06
N PRO A 330 9.27 20.38 14.89
CA PRO A 330 9.07 21.82 14.81
C PRO A 330 8.11 22.22 13.68
N GLY A 331 7.04 22.94 14.05
CA GLY A 331 6.05 23.44 13.09
C GLY A 331 4.99 22.43 12.67
N LEU A 332 4.96 21.23 13.26
CA LEU A 332 3.85 20.28 13.14
C LEU A 332 3.01 20.28 14.41
N ASN A 333 1.71 20.17 14.25
CA ASN A 333 0.75 19.98 15.33
C ASN A 333 -0.06 18.71 15.05
N PHE A 334 0.21 17.65 15.81
CA PHE A 334 -0.55 16.40 15.72
C PHE A 334 -1.83 16.51 16.54
N ILE A 335 -2.98 16.44 15.86
CA ILE A 335 -4.30 16.50 16.50
C ILE A 335 -4.83 15.07 16.61
N VAL A 336 -5.04 14.62 17.84
CA VAL A 336 -5.44 13.25 18.17
C VAL A 336 -6.59 13.27 19.17
N ASP A 337 -7.41 12.23 19.16
CA ASP A 337 -8.39 11.92 20.20
C ASP A 337 -8.14 10.46 20.63
N LEU A 338 -7.54 10.30 21.80
CA LEU A 338 -7.17 9.00 22.35
C LEU A 338 -8.42 8.18 22.73
N ASP A 339 -9.49 8.83 23.20
CA ASP A 339 -10.72 8.16 23.61
C ASP A 339 -11.48 7.60 22.40
N ALA A 340 -11.59 8.38 21.32
CA ALA A 340 -12.21 7.93 20.07
C ALA A 340 -11.43 6.80 19.39
N SER A 341 -10.12 6.73 19.60
CA SER A 341 -9.26 5.68 19.03
C SER A 341 -9.49 4.33 19.72
N GLN A 342 -9.80 4.31 21.03
CA GLN A 342 -10.07 3.08 21.78
C GLN A 342 -11.39 2.38 21.38
N GLU A 343 -12.40 3.13 20.94
CA GLU A 343 -13.71 2.56 20.55
C GLU A 343 -13.70 1.80 19.21
N LEU A 344 -12.71 2.06 18.35
CA LEU A 344 -12.56 1.43 17.03
C LEU A 344 -12.07 -0.03 17.09
N PHE A 345 -11.47 -0.42 18.20
CA PHE A 345 -10.85 -1.74 18.39
C PHE A 345 -11.86 -2.84 18.80
N GLN A 346 -13.05 -2.86 18.19
CA GLN A 346 -14.15 -3.77 18.57
C GLN A 346 -13.89 -5.25 18.24
N ASN A 347 -12.93 -5.56 17.36
CA ASN A 347 -12.58 -6.94 17.02
C ASN A 347 -11.61 -7.54 18.05
N LYS A 348 -12.16 -7.86 19.21
CA LYS A 348 -11.44 -8.55 20.28
C LYS A 348 -11.36 -10.04 20.00
N ILE A 349 -10.16 -10.55 19.78
CA ILE A 349 -9.89 -11.97 19.61
C ILE A 349 -9.42 -12.53 20.95
N GLN A 350 -10.22 -13.44 21.50
CA GLN A 350 -9.83 -14.22 22.66
C GLN A 350 -9.09 -15.47 22.19
N THR A 351 -7.97 -15.79 22.83
CA THR A 351 -7.13 -16.94 22.47
C THR A 351 -6.46 -17.55 23.71
N ARG A 352 -5.80 -18.69 23.52
CA ARG A 352 -4.94 -19.34 24.50
C ARG A 352 -3.73 -19.95 23.82
N VAL A 353 -2.67 -20.19 24.61
CA VAL A 353 -1.42 -20.75 24.10
C VAL A 353 -1.68 -22.07 23.36
N GLY A 354 -1.21 -22.15 22.12
CA GLY A 354 -1.39 -23.29 21.23
C GLY A 354 -2.60 -23.23 20.28
N HIS A 355 -3.45 -22.19 20.36
CA HIS A 355 -4.68 -22.05 19.55
C HIS A 355 -4.71 -20.75 18.71
N GLU A 356 -3.66 -19.94 18.80
CA GLU A 356 -3.56 -18.61 18.19
C GLU A 356 -3.84 -18.62 16.69
N ALA A 357 -3.30 -19.56 15.93
CA ALA A 357 -3.56 -19.63 14.48
C ALA A 357 -5.05 -19.85 14.17
N GLU A 358 -5.70 -20.76 14.89
CA GLU A 358 -7.12 -21.06 14.67
C GLU A 358 -8.00 -19.84 14.98
N ASP A 359 -7.77 -19.21 16.14
CA ASP A 359 -8.61 -18.11 16.61
C ASP A 359 -8.38 -16.82 15.82
N LEU A 360 -7.14 -16.53 15.42
CA LEU A 360 -6.84 -15.41 14.52
C LEU A 360 -7.48 -15.60 13.14
N LEU A 361 -7.33 -16.78 12.53
CA LEU A 361 -7.82 -17.03 11.17
C LEU A 361 -9.35 -17.09 11.08
N LYS A 362 -10.06 -17.39 12.18
CA LYS A 362 -11.54 -17.27 12.24
C LYS A 362 -12.01 -15.85 11.89
N ALA A 363 -11.32 -14.82 12.39
CA ALA A 363 -11.65 -13.43 12.12
C ALA A 363 -11.03 -12.93 10.81
N LEU A 364 -9.75 -13.22 10.59
CA LEU A 364 -8.97 -12.60 9.54
C LEU A 364 -9.26 -13.15 8.14
N ARG A 365 -9.87 -14.33 7.99
CA ARG A 365 -10.29 -14.80 6.65
C ARG A 365 -11.40 -13.95 6.04
N THR A 366 -12.22 -13.29 6.87
CA THR A 366 -13.30 -12.42 6.38
C THR A 366 -12.80 -11.01 6.08
N VAL A 367 -11.99 -10.45 6.99
CA VAL A 367 -11.42 -9.10 6.83
C VAL A 367 -9.94 -9.12 7.24
N PRO A 368 -9.02 -9.55 6.34
CA PRO A 368 -7.63 -9.84 6.73
C PRO A 368 -6.82 -8.63 7.22
N TYR A 369 -7.21 -7.43 6.81
CA TYR A 369 -6.56 -6.18 7.23
C TYR A 369 -7.13 -5.60 8.53
N ALA A 370 -8.23 -6.13 9.07
CA ALA A 370 -8.96 -5.53 10.20
C ALA A 370 -8.08 -5.31 11.43
N PRO A 371 -8.16 -4.16 12.13
CA PRO A 371 -7.52 -4.02 13.44
C PRO A 371 -8.08 -5.07 14.39
N VAL A 372 -7.22 -5.64 15.25
CA VAL A 372 -7.59 -6.66 16.23
C VAL A 372 -6.94 -6.36 17.57
N VAL A 373 -7.62 -6.75 18.65
CA VAL A 373 -7.08 -6.71 20.01
C VAL A 373 -7.04 -8.13 20.54
N ILE A 374 -5.86 -8.57 20.97
CA ILE A 374 -5.67 -9.92 21.48
C ILE A 374 -5.87 -9.95 22.99
N LYS A 375 -6.64 -10.94 23.47
CA LYS A 375 -6.74 -11.25 24.90
C LYS A 375 -6.49 -12.72 25.12
N TYR A 376 -5.49 -13.05 25.93
CA TYR A 376 -5.27 -14.42 26.40
C TYR A 376 -6.22 -14.75 27.56
N GLU A 377 -6.82 -15.94 27.55
CA GLU A 377 -7.79 -16.40 28.57
C GLU A 377 -7.23 -16.34 30.00
N GLU A 378 -5.98 -16.74 30.20
CA GLU A 378 -5.32 -16.80 31.51
C GLU A 378 -4.47 -15.55 31.83
N GLY A 379 -4.49 -14.54 30.96
CA GLY A 379 -3.63 -13.35 31.04
C GLY A 379 -4.34 -12.10 31.56
N ARG A 380 -3.65 -11.29 32.38
CA ARG A 380 -4.12 -9.96 32.84
C ARG A 380 -3.55 -8.80 32.01
N GLY A 381 -3.12 -9.05 30.76
CA GLY A 381 -2.51 -8.05 29.89
C GLY A 381 -3.52 -7.26 29.05
N ILE A 382 -3.21 -5.99 28.79
CA ILE A 382 -3.86 -5.14 27.79
C ILE A 382 -2.98 -5.17 26.53
N ASP A 383 -3.59 -5.31 25.36
CA ASP A 383 -2.84 -5.44 24.10
C ASP A 383 -2.48 -4.08 23.51
N TYR A 384 -1.33 -3.56 23.93
CA TYR A 384 -0.61 -2.47 23.24
C TYR A 384 0.36 -3.06 22.22
N GLU A 385 -0.17 -3.87 21.30
CA GLU A 385 0.52 -4.66 20.27
C GLU A 385 1.47 -5.78 20.74
N GLY A 386 1.91 -5.78 22.00
CA GLY A 386 2.79 -6.83 22.53
C GLY A 386 2.14 -8.21 22.48
N LEU A 387 0.87 -8.31 22.88
CA LEU A 387 0.10 -9.56 22.84
C LEU A 387 -0.26 -9.93 21.39
N SER A 388 -0.51 -8.94 20.54
CA SER A 388 -0.65 -9.13 19.10
C SER A 388 0.60 -9.76 18.50
N ARG A 389 1.79 -9.18 18.69
CA ARG A 389 3.07 -9.74 18.20
C ARG A 389 3.28 -11.16 18.67
N GLN A 390 3.00 -11.42 19.94
CA GLN A 390 3.06 -12.78 20.51
C GLN A 390 2.10 -13.74 19.81
N ALA A 391 0.82 -13.38 19.67
CA ALA A 391 -0.16 -14.28 19.08
C ALA A 391 0.14 -14.58 17.61
N PHE A 392 0.51 -13.57 16.82
CA PHE A 392 0.87 -13.77 15.42
C PHE A 392 2.18 -14.57 15.26
N ASP A 393 3.17 -14.37 16.13
CA ASP A 393 4.41 -15.14 16.13
C ASP A 393 4.15 -16.62 16.46
N GLN A 394 3.30 -16.89 17.45
CA GLN A 394 2.87 -18.26 17.79
C GLN A 394 2.05 -18.89 16.66
N ALA A 395 1.11 -18.15 16.08
CA ALA A 395 0.31 -18.62 14.95
C ALA A 395 1.17 -19.01 13.74
N TYR A 396 2.15 -18.18 13.38
CA TYR A 396 3.09 -18.50 12.31
C TYR A 396 3.81 -19.83 12.58
N HIS A 397 4.30 -20.03 13.80
CA HIS A 397 4.99 -21.27 14.16
C HIS A 397 4.07 -22.48 14.27
N GLN A 398 2.80 -22.30 14.63
CA GLN A 398 1.78 -23.36 14.57
C GLN A 398 1.53 -23.80 13.12
N LEU A 399 1.42 -22.84 12.19
CA LEU A 399 1.16 -23.16 10.79
C LEU A 399 2.31 -23.95 10.15
N ILE A 400 3.56 -23.48 10.29
CA ILE A 400 4.73 -24.14 9.68
C ILE A 400 5.11 -25.48 10.34
N ASN A 401 4.63 -25.75 11.57
CA ASN A 401 4.84 -27.02 12.27
C ASN A 401 3.60 -27.92 12.32
N SER A 402 2.50 -27.51 11.68
CA SER A 402 1.27 -28.29 11.66
C SER A 402 1.40 -29.53 10.77
N LYS A 403 0.51 -30.51 10.96
CA LYS A 403 0.40 -31.66 10.05
C LYS A 403 0.07 -31.26 8.61
N HIS A 404 -0.54 -30.10 8.43
CA HIS A 404 -0.93 -29.53 7.15
C HIS A 404 0.09 -28.50 6.63
N SER A 405 1.27 -28.42 7.26
CA SER A 405 2.30 -27.46 6.86
C SER A 405 2.69 -27.60 5.39
N LEU A 406 2.90 -26.45 4.77
CA LEU A 406 3.45 -26.29 3.42
C LEU A 406 4.95 -26.55 3.37
N PHE A 407 5.60 -26.70 4.53
CA PHE A 407 7.05 -26.81 4.65
C PHE A 407 7.47 -28.00 5.51
N VAL A 408 8.71 -28.45 5.31
CA VAL A 408 9.35 -29.49 6.12
C VAL A 408 10.72 -28.99 6.58
N PRO A 409 11.05 -29.07 7.88
CA PRO A 409 12.36 -28.67 8.36
C PRO A 409 13.42 -29.72 8.00
N HIS A 410 14.56 -29.27 7.49
CA HIS A 410 15.72 -30.11 7.27
C HIS A 410 16.30 -30.58 8.62
N LYS A 411 16.57 -31.89 8.76
CA LYS A 411 16.91 -32.51 10.05
C LYS A 411 18.15 -31.94 10.73
N SER A 412 19.15 -31.50 9.97
CA SER A 412 20.42 -31.01 10.53
C SER A 412 20.49 -29.50 10.72
N THR A 413 19.75 -28.72 9.92
CA THR A 413 19.85 -27.25 9.91
C THR A 413 18.62 -26.59 10.52
N GLY A 414 17.47 -27.28 10.55
CA GLY A 414 16.19 -26.71 10.94
C GLY A 414 15.61 -25.73 9.92
N ILE A 415 16.27 -25.52 8.77
CA ILE A 415 15.78 -24.66 7.69
C ILE A 415 14.61 -25.37 7.00
N TYR A 416 13.52 -24.65 6.80
CA TYR A 416 12.30 -25.14 6.16
C TYR A 416 12.42 -25.07 4.63
N SER A 417 12.21 -26.20 3.97
CA SER A 417 12.04 -26.30 2.52
C SER A 417 10.55 -26.48 2.21
N THR A 418 10.13 -26.17 0.98
CA THR A 418 8.77 -26.51 0.53
C THR A 418 8.56 -28.01 0.59
N LYS A 419 7.35 -28.42 0.97
CA LYS A 419 7.00 -29.83 1.07
C LYS A 419 6.80 -30.40 -0.33
N VAL A 420 7.60 -31.40 -0.69
CA VAL A 420 7.42 -32.14 -1.96
C VAL A 420 6.07 -32.85 -1.95
N LEU A 421 5.26 -32.59 -2.97
CA LEU A 421 3.94 -33.18 -3.17
C LEU A 421 3.93 -34.03 -4.44
N LYS A 422 2.99 -34.97 -4.53
CA LYS A 422 2.68 -35.72 -5.75
C LYS A 422 1.30 -35.33 -6.26
N PRO A 423 1.04 -35.43 -7.56
CA PRO A 423 -0.30 -35.20 -8.12
C PRO A 423 -1.38 -35.99 -7.37
N GLY A 424 -2.42 -35.30 -6.91
CA GLY A 424 -3.55 -35.88 -6.19
C GLY A 424 -3.37 -36.08 -4.68
N GLN A 425 -2.21 -35.75 -4.10
CA GLN A 425 -1.99 -35.85 -2.65
C GLN A 425 -2.73 -34.79 -1.82
N VAL A 426 -2.97 -33.61 -2.40
CA VAL A 426 -3.64 -32.48 -1.75
C VAL A 426 -4.64 -31.86 -2.72
N GLN A 427 -5.79 -31.42 -2.22
CA GLN A 427 -6.74 -30.66 -3.05
C GLN A 427 -6.15 -29.28 -3.33
N GLY A 428 -6.13 -28.84 -4.59
CA GLY A 428 -5.55 -27.55 -4.96
C GLY A 428 -6.16 -26.36 -4.18
N THR A 429 -7.46 -26.44 -3.89
CA THR A 429 -8.16 -25.43 -3.08
C THR A 429 -7.68 -25.36 -1.64
N SER A 430 -7.31 -26.48 -1.01
CA SER A 430 -6.72 -26.46 0.33
C SER A 430 -5.31 -25.90 0.32
N LEU A 431 -4.50 -26.23 -0.70
CA LEU A 431 -3.14 -25.68 -0.84
C LEU A 431 -3.16 -24.15 -0.93
N ILE A 432 -4.04 -23.60 -1.78
CA ILE A 432 -4.21 -22.15 -1.94
C ILE A 432 -4.63 -21.50 -0.62
N ARG A 433 -5.64 -22.07 0.07
CA ARG A 433 -6.14 -21.54 1.33
C ARG A 433 -5.05 -21.54 2.40
N ASP A 434 -4.32 -22.65 2.56
CA ASP A 434 -3.29 -22.78 3.58
C ASP A 434 -2.11 -21.81 3.30
N ALA A 435 -1.79 -21.57 2.02
CA ALA A 435 -0.82 -20.55 1.61
C ALA A 435 -1.29 -19.12 1.90
N GLN A 436 -2.56 -18.81 1.61
CA GLN A 436 -3.15 -17.51 1.93
C GLN A 436 -3.23 -17.26 3.44
N ASP A 437 -3.63 -18.26 4.22
CA ASP A 437 -3.67 -18.17 5.69
C ASP A 437 -2.29 -17.85 6.26
N LEU A 438 -1.24 -18.53 5.77
CA LEU A 438 0.14 -18.22 6.14
C LEU A 438 0.52 -16.81 5.73
N GLY A 439 0.17 -16.41 4.50
CA GLY A 439 0.39 -15.05 4.00
C GLY A 439 -0.27 -13.97 4.85
N ILE A 440 -1.49 -14.22 5.32
CA ILE A 440 -2.19 -13.30 6.22
C ILE A 440 -1.40 -13.14 7.51
N ILE A 441 -0.99 -14.23 8.16
CA ILE A 441 -0.21 -14.17 9.40
C ILE A 441 1.14 -13.46 9.19
N ILE A 442 1.86 -13.77 8.10
CA ILE A 442 3.13 -13.10 7.77
C ILE A 442 2.92 -11.60 7.53
N GLY A 443 1.90 -11.23 6.75
CA GLY A 443 1.57 -9.83 6.48
C GLY A 443 1.20 -9.05 7.74
N ARG A 444 0.56 -9.69 8.72
CA ARG A 444 0.26 -9.09 10.03
C ARG A 444 1.50 -8.93 10.90
N LEU A 445 2.40 -9.92 10.94
CA LEU A 445 3.69 -9.76 11.62
C LEU A 445 4.47 -8.58 11.06
N ALA A 446 4.55 -8.48 9.73
CA ALA A 446 5.24 -7.40 9.04
C ALA A 446 4.68 -6.00 9.39
N ARG A 447 3.36 -5.87 9.60
CA ARG A 447 2.73 -4.61 10.05
C ARG A 447 3.05 -4.26 11.51
N LEU A 448 3.31 -5.26 12.34
CA LEU A 448 3.68 -5.10 13.75
C LEU A 448 5.19 -4.91 13.96
N HIS A 449 5.94 -4.64 12.89
CA HIS A 449 7.41 -4.60 12.88
C HIS A 449 8.05 -5.88 13.43
N ALA A 450 7.38 -7.02 13.25
CA ALA A 450 7.88 -8.35 13.57
C ALA A 450 8.22 -9.11 12.28
N GLY A 451 9.18 -10.02 12.37
CA GLY A 451 9.61 -10.85 11.23
C GLY A 451 9.41 -12.34 11.48
N ILE A 452 9.64 -13.14 10.44
CA ILE A 452 9.67 -14.61 10.53
C ILE A 452 11.08 -15.20 10.60
N GLY A 453 12.11 -14.35 10.47
CA GLY A 453 13.51 -14.75 10.37
C GLY A 453 13.85 -15.47 9.06
N TYR A 454 15.14 -15.73 8.87
CA TYR A 454 15.66 -16.54 7.76
C TYR A 454 15.55 -18.04 8.08
N GLN A 455 14.33 -18.49 8.40
CA GLN A 455 14.04 -19.88 8.77
C GLN A 455 13.69 -20.74 7.54
N HIS A 456 13.40 -20.13 6.39
CA HIS A 456 13.12 -20.81 5.13
C HIS A 456 14.30 -20.76 4.18
N GLU A 457 14.32 -21.66 3.21
CA GLU A 457 15.30 -21.63 2.12
C GLU A 457 15.26 -20.30 1.35
N GLU A 458 16.44 -19.82 0.92
CA GLU A 458 16.57 -18.53 0.23
C GLU A 458 15.74 -18.49 -1.07
N GLY A 459 15.61 -19.62 -1.75
CA GLY A 459 14.77 -19.74 -2.96
C GLY A 459 13.29 -19.43 -2.69
N PHE A 460 12.75 -19.85 -1.53
CA PHE A 460 11.38 -19.52 -1.16
C PHE A 460 11.21 -18.01 -0.91
N ILE A 461 12.13 -17.38 -0.19
CA ILE A 461 12.08 -15.94 0.10
C ILE A 461 12.19 -15.11 -1.18
N ALA A 462 13.09 -15.50 -2.10
CA ALA A 462 13.23 -14.86 -3.40
C ALA A 462 11.96 -15.00 -4.25
N ASN A 463 11.39 -16.21 -4.33
CA ASN A 463 10.14 -16.45 -5.05
C ASN A 463 8.96 -15.71 -4.42
N LEU A 464 8.93 -15.59 -3.08
CA LEU A 464 7.91 -14.84 -2.37
C LEU A 464 7.97 -13.34 -2.69
N PHE A 465 9.16 -12.75 -2.75
CA PHE A 465 9.34 -11.35 -3.17
C PHE A 465 8.80 -11.11 -4.58
N GLN A 466 9.11 -12.00 -5.53
CA GLN A 466 8.68 -11.87 -6.92
C GLN A 466 7.17 -12.05 -7.08
N SER A 467 6.61 -13.05 -6.40
CA SER A 467 5.16 -13.23 -6.29
C SER A 467 4.48 -12.02 -5.67
N TYR A 468 5.10 -11.40 -4.65
CA TYR A 468 4.59 -10.17 -4.05
C TYR A 468 4.62 -9.00 -5.05
N GLN A 469 5.71 -8.81 -5.81
CA GLN A 469 5.77 -7.80 -6.89
C GLN A 469 4.65 -8.01 -7.91
N TYR A 470 4.43 -9.25 -8.35
CA TYR A 470 3.35 -9.59 -9.26
C TYR A 470 2.00 -9.18 -8.66
N VAL A 471 1.73 -9.57 -7.42
CA VAL A 471 0.46 -9.27 -6.72
C VAL A 471 0.23 -7.77 -6.50
N VAL A 472 1.26 -6.99 -6.15
CA VAL A 472 1.12 -5.53 -5.97
C VAL A 472 0.99 -4.79 -7.29
N SER A 473 1.62 -5.27 -8.38
CA SER A 473 1.54 -4.65 -9.71
C SER A 473 0.16 -4.76 -10.36
N GLN A 474 -0.66 -5.74 -9.95
CA GLN A 474 -2.05 -5.84 -10.40
C GLN A 474 -2.90 -4.76 -9.70
N ARG A 475 -3.19 -3.67 -10.41
CA ARG A 475 -4.00 -2.53 -9.91
C ARG A 475 -5.41 -2.96 -9.50
N SER A 476 -5.88 -2.42 -8.38
CA SER A 476 -7.18 -2.76 -7.79
C SER A 476 -8.34 -1.99 -8.44
N ALA A 477 -9.00 -2.63 -9.41
CA ALA A 477 -10.44 -2.54 -9.67
C ALA A 477 -10.81 -3.64 -10.69
N GLY A 478 -11.44 -4.73 -10.26
CA GLY A 478 -11.99 -5.77 -11.16
C GLY A 478 -11.01 -6.79 -11.75
N GLN A 479 -9.72 -6.79 -11.37
CA GLN A 479 -8.73 -7.77 -11.87
C GLN A 479 -8.33 -8.87 -10.85
N GLY A 480 -9.02 -8.97 -9.71
CA GLY A 480 -9.00 -10.15 -8.84
C GLY A 480 -9.11 -11.51 -9.57
N PRO A 481 -9.79 -11.62 -10.74
CA PRO A 481 -9.77 -12.84 -11.53
C PRO A 481 -8.37 -13.29 -11.96
N ARG A 482 -7.41 -12.40 -12.26
CA ARG A 482 -6.12 -12.85 -12.82
C ARG A 482 -5.25 -13.61 -11.83
N ILE A 483 -5.05 -13.07 -10.63
CA ILE A 483 -4.26 -13.74 -9.58
C ILE A 483 -4.96 -15.05 -9.16
N VAL A 484 -6.29 -15.00 -8.98
CA VAL A 484 -7.08 -16.19 -8.64
C VAL A 484 -7.02 -17.23 -9.75
N THR A 485 -7.13 -16.81 -11.02
CA THR A 485 -7.00 -17.70 -12.20
C THR A 485 -5.61 -18.30 -12.29
N ALA A 486 -4.56 -17.53 -12.01
CA ALA A 486 -3.19 -18.04 -11.98
C ALA A 486 -3.02 -19.10 -10.88
N LEU A 487 -3.50 -18.82 -9.67
CA LEU A 487 -3.50 -19.77 -8.55
C LEU A 487 -4.26 -21.07 -8.90
N GLU A 488 -5.49 -20.94 -9.40
CA GLU A 488 -6.32 -22.08 -9.81
C GLU A 488 -5.65 -22.89 -10.92
N ALA A 489 -5.03 -22.23 -11.90
CA ALA A 489 -4.32 -22.90 -12.98
C ALA A 489 -3.10 -23.69 -12.47
N LEU A 490 -2.32 -23.14 -11.54
CA LEU A 490 -1.12 -23.79 -10.99
C LEU A 490 -1.43 -25.05 -10.19
N VAL A 491 -2.60 -25.13 -9.55
CA VAL A 491 -2.97 -26.29 -8.71
C VAL A 491 -3.88 -27.30 -9.41
N ASP A 492 -4.46 -26.96 -10.56
CA ASP A 492 -5.30 -27.86 -11.35
C ASP A 492 -4.47 -28.64 -12.37
N THR A 493 -4.25 -29.93 -12.10
CA THR A 493 -3.50 -30.83 -12.99
C THR A 493 -4.13 -30.99 -14.38
N LYS A 494 -5.44 -30.71 -14.53
CA LYS A 494 -6.11 -30.70 -15.84
C LYS A 494 -5.68 -29.49 -16.68
N GLN A 495 -5.11 -28.47 -16.07
CA GLN A 495 -4.64 -27.24 -16.71
C GLN A 495 -3.13 -27.21 -16.91
N ARG A 496 -2.43 -28.35 -16.79
CA ARG A 496 -0.97 -28.47 -16.94
C ARG A 496 -0.41 -27.81 -18.19
N ALA A 497 -1.13 -27.84 -19.32
CA ALA A 497 -0.71 -27.19 -20.56
C ALA A 497 -0.52 -25.66 -20.41
N LYS A 498 -1.12 -25.03 -19.40
CA LYS A 498 -1.00 -23.59 -19.11
C LYS A 498 0.19 -23.28 -18.20
N TRP A 499 0.73 -24.24 -17.45
CA TRP A 499 1.73 -23.97 -16.40
C TRP A 499 2.96 -23.23 -16.89
N PRO A 500 3.61 -23.58 -18.03
CA PRO A 500 4.77 -22.82 -18.48
C PRO A 500 4.47 -21.32 -18.63
N GLY A 501 3.32 -20.98 -19.23
CA GLY A 501 2.89 -19.60 -19.42
C GLY A 501 2.63 -18.88 -18.10
N VAL A 502 1.92 -19.55 -17.17
CA VAL A 502 1.63 -18.97 -15.85
C VAL A 502 2.90 -18.79 -15.02
N LEU A 503 3.80 -19.78 -15.00
CA LEU A 503 5.10 -19.71 -14.31
C LEU A 503 5.96 -18.56 -14.85
N LYS A 504 6.01 -18.38 -16.17
CA LYS A 504 6.70 -17.22 -16.77
C LYS A 504 6.10 -15.88 -16.36
N GLU A 505 4.79 -15.83 -16.17
CA GLU A 505 4.08 -14.63 -15.74
C GLU A 505 4.35 -14.29 -14.26
N VAL A 506 4.26 -15.28 -13.37
CA VAL A 506 4.34 -15.05 -11.91
C VAL A 506 5.75 -15.12 -11.34
N GLN A 507 6.68 -15.77 -12.06
CA GLN A 507 8.10 -15.88 -11.71
C GLN A 507 9.00 -15.53 -12.91
N PRO A 508 8.91 -14.29 -13.42
CA PRO A 508 9.67 -13.89 -14.59
C PRO A 508 11.19 -13.96 -14.36
N HIS A 509 11.67 -13.79 -13.13
CA HIS A 509 13.10 -13.88 -12.79
C HIS A 509 13.72 -15.26 -13.07
N LEU A 510 12.92 -16.33 -13.08
CA LEU A 510 13.38 -17.69 -13.40
C LEU A 510 13.19 -18.03 -14.88
N TYR A 511 12.14 -17.51 -15.51
CA TYR A 511 11.64 -18.04 -16.78
C TYR A 511 11.45 -16.99 -17.90
N SER A 512 11.93 -15.75 -17.71
CA SER A 512 11.88 -14.71 -18.77
C SER A 512 12.82 -15.03 -19.93
N GLU A 513 14.00 -15.58 -19.62
CA GLU A 513 15.02 -15.98 -20.60
C GLU A 513 14.50 -17.11 -21.50
N GLU A 514 14.76 -17.00 -22.80
CA GLU A 514 14.22 -17.94 -23.78
C GLU A 514 14.71 -19.37 -23.53
N THR A 515 15.97 -19.55 -23.15
CA THR A 515 16.54 -20.86 -22.83
C THR A 515 15.86 -21.51 -21.62
N ALA A 516 15.63 -20.73 -20.55
CA ALA A 516 14.92 -21.19 -19.35
C ALA A 516 13.46 -21.52 -19.66
N PHE A 517 12.79 -20.71 -20.49
CA PHE A 517 11.42 -20.98 -20.89
C PHE A 517 11.28 -22.21 -21.79
N GLN A 518 12.25 -22.47 -22.66
CA GLN A 518 12.29 -23.68 -23.47
C GLN A 518 12.58 -24.92 -22.62
N TYR A 519 13.45 -24.81 -21.62
CA TYR A 519 13.63 -25.87 -20.63
C TYR A 519 12.30 -26.18 -19.93
N LEU A 520 11.62 -25.15 -19.42
CA LEU A 520 10.35 -25.28 -18.74
C LEU A 520 9.30 -26.02 -19.59
N LYS A 521 9.15 -25.67 -20.88
CA LYS A 521 8.22 -26.37 -21.79
C LYS A 521 8.51 -27.86 -21.97
N ASN A 522 9.76 -28.27 -21.80
CA ASN A 522 10.22 -29.64 -22.00
C ASN A 522 10.51 -30.37 -20.67
N ALA A 523 10.22 -29.74 -19.54
CA ALA A 523 10.54 -30.31 -18.23
C ALA A 523 9.77 -31.62 -17.97
N PRO A 524 10.38 -32.58 -17.26
CA PRO A 524 9.70 -33.75 -16.72
C PRO A 524 8.41 -33.40 -15.96
N GLU A 525 7.47 -34.34 -15.91
CA GLU A 525 6.15 -34.10 -15.32
C GLU A 525 6.19 -33.81 -13.83
N ASP A 526 6.97 -34.58 -13.10
CA ASP A 526 7.23 -34.42 -11.68
C ASP A 526 7.91 -33.07 -11.40
N GLU A 527 8.94 -32.72 -12.15
CA GLU A 527 9.65 -31.44 -11.99
C GLU A 527 8.75 -30.23 -12.28
N MET A 528 7.97 -30.30 -13.36
CA MET A 528 6.99 -29.29 -13.73
C MET A 528 5.88 -29.13 -12.69
N PHE A 529 5.48 -30.23 -12.04
CA PHE A 529 4.52 -30.20 -10.93
C PHE A 529 5.12 -29.52 -9.70
N ASP A 530 6.36 -29.81 -9.35
CA ASP A 530 7.06 -29.16 -8.23
C ASP A 530 7.17 -27.65 -8.46
N TYR A 531 7.55 -27.20 -9.67
CA TYR A 531 7.56 -25.77 -10.01
C TYR A 531 6.19 -25.10 -9.86
N ALA A 532 5.12 -25.77 -10.31
CA ALA A 532 3.77 -25.25 -10.19
C ALA A 532 3.32 -25.13 -8.73
N VAL A 533 3.66 -26.11 -7.89
CA VAL A 533 3.36 -26.10 -6.45
C VAL A 533 4.12 -25.00 -5.73
N ASP A 534 5.43 -24.84 -5.97
CA ASP A 534 6.25 -23.79 -5.35
C ASP A 534 5.77 -22.39 -5.74
N ALA A 535 5.40 -22.20 -7.01
CA ALA A 535 4.80 -20.96 -7.49
C ALA A 535 3.42 -20.72 -6.84
N ALA A 536 2.58 -21.74 -6.71
CA ALA A 536 1.27 -21.62 -6.05
C ALA A 536 1.41 -21.24 -4.57
N ILE A 537 2.36 -21.84 -3.85
CA ILE A 537 2.65 -21.52 -2.44
C ILE A 537 3.11 -20.08 -2.32
N SER A 538 4.17 -19.67 -3.05
CA SER A 538 4.69 -18.30 -2.96
C SER A 538 3.68 -17.24 -3.40
N LEU A 539 2.89 -17.50 -4.44
CA LEU A 539 1.84 -16.61 -4.92
C LEU A 539 0.66 -16.51 -3.93
N GLY A 540 0.26 -17.63 -3.33
CA GLY A 540 -0.80 -17.67 -2.32
C GLY A 540 -0.41 -16.91 -1.05
N VAL A 541 0.82 -17.11 -0.57
CA VAL A 541 1.39 -16.38 0.57
C VAL A 541 1.46 -14.87 0.25
N ALA A 542 1.99 -14.49 -0.91
CA ALA A 542 2.05 -13.09 -1.35
C ALA A 542 0.65 -12.42 -1.42
N LEU A 543 -0.35 -13.15 -1.91
CA LEU A 543 -1.73 -12.67 -1.94
C LEU A 543 -2.29 -12.46 -0.52
N GLY A 544 -2.09 -13.42 0.38
CA GLY A 544 -2.46 -13.29 1.78
C GLY A 544 -1.78 -12.08 2.46
N MET A 545 -0.49 -11.85 2.17
CA MET A 545 0.26 -10.69 2.70
C MET A 545 -0.34 -9.36 2.23
N LYS A 546 -0.64 -9.21 0.93
CA LYS A 546 -1.31 -8.02 0.39
C LYS A 546 -2.70 -7.84 1.01
N GLN A 547 -3.47 -8.91 1.13
CA GLN A 547 -4.81 -8.88 1.74
C GLN A 547 -4.78 -8.48 3.22
N ALA A 548 -3.75 -8.89 3.97
CA ALA A 548 -3.53 -8.49 5.35
C ALA A 548 -3.14 -7.01 5.52
N GLY A 549 -3.03 -6.25 4.42
CA GLY A 549 -2.67 -4.84 4.43
C GLY A 549 -1.16 -4.60 4.51
N MET A 550 -0.32 -5.59 4.20
CA MET A 550 1.12 -5.33 4.09
C MET A 550 1.37 -4.35 2.93
N ARG A 551 2.10 -3.27 3.21
CA ARG A 551 2.38 -2.22 2.24
C ARG A 551 3.23 -2.71 1.06
N PRO A 552 2.97 -2.21 -0.16
CA PRO A 552 3.84 -2.45 -1.30
C PRO A 552 5.29 -2.04 -1.01
N ILE A 553 6.23 -2.93 -1.31
CA ILE A 553 7.67 -2.71 -1.20
C ILE A 553 8.27 -3.22 -2.49
N HIS A 554 9.01 -2.37 -3.21
CA HIS A 554 9.56 -2.70 -4.54
C HIS A 554 11.04 -3.07 -4.53
N GLU A 555 11.73 -2.86 -3.41
CA GLU A 555 13.14 -3.22 -3.24
C GLU A 555 13.26 -4.51 -2.44
N GLU A 556 14.03 -5.47 -2.95
CA GLU A 556 14.17 -6.80 -2.33
C GLU A 556 14.75 -6.73 -0.91
N GLY A 557 15.77 -5.89 -0.69
CA GLY A 557 16.38 -5.75 0.64
C GLY A 557 15.40 -5.24 1.69
N GLN A 558 14.58 -4.25 1.33
CA GLN A 558 13.53 -3.71 2.21
C GLN A 558 12.42 -4.74 2.45
N PHE A 559 12.07 -5.52 1.44
CA PHE A 559 11.08 -6.59 1.57
C PHE A 559 11.59 -7.68 2.51
N GLN A 560 12.84 -8.12 2.33
CA GLN A 560 13.47 -9.10 3.19
C GLN A 560 13.56 -8.61 4.63
N ASP A 561 13.94 -7.35 4.88
CA ASP A 561 13.91 -6.80 6.25
C ASP A 561 12.49 -6.77 6.83
N ARG A 562 11.49 -6.35 6.05
CA ARG A 562 10.11 -6.27 6.51
C ARG A 562 9.52 -7.64 6.85
N VAL A 563 9.85 -8.68 6.07
CA VAL A 563 9.30 -10.03 6.24
C VAL A 563 10.13 -10.86 7.21
N CYS A 564 11.46 -10.84 7.09
CA CYS A 564 12.36 -11.69 7.85
C CYS A 564 13.01 -10.98 9.05
N GLY A 565 13.24 -9.67 8.98
CA GLY A 565 14.11 -8.94 9.89
C GLY A 565 15.59 -8.94 9.45
N PRO A 566 16.52 -8.49 10.30
CA PRO A 566 17.94 -8.45 9.95
C PRO A 566 18.53 -9.86 9.85
N ARG A 567 19.50 -10.05 8.94
CA ARG A 567 20.29 -11.29 8.86
C ARG A 567 21.12 -11.54 10.12
N ASP A 568 21.57 -10.49 10.77
CA ASP A 568 22.34 -10.56 12.02
C ASP A 568 21.57 -9.89 13.18
N LEU A 569 20.74 -10.68 13.84
CA LEU A 569 19.98 -10.26 15.02
C LEU A 569 20.91 -9.87 16.18
N LYS A 570 22.08 -10.51 16.31
CA LYS A 570 23.06 -10.18 17.36
C LYS A 570 23.59 -8.76 17.16
N ALA A 571 23.99 -8.44 15.92
CA ALA A 571 24.45 -7.10 15.59
C ALA A 571 23.36 -6.04 15.83
N LEU A 572 22.11 -6.32 15.44
CA LEU A 572 20.99 -5.41 15.73
C LEU A 572 20.88 -5.15 17.24
N LEU A 573 20.80 -6.21 18.05
CA LEU A 573 20.63 -6.08 19.51
C LEU A 573 21.81 -5.34 20.16
N LYS A 574 23.05 -5.66 19.79
CA LYS A 574 24.22 -4.94 20.32
C LYS A 574 24.19 -3.44 20.01
N ASN A 575 23.67 -3.06 18.84
CA ASN A 575 23.63 -1.66 18.41
C ASN A 575 22.42 -0.90 18.95
N ARG A 576 21.31 -1.59 19.24
CA ARG A 576 20.00 -0.96 19.49
C ARG A 576 19.45 -1.19 20.90
N LEU A 577 19.90 -2.21 21.62
CA LEU A 577 19.50 -2.45 23.00
C LEU A 577 20.30 -1.53 23.91
N GLY A 578 19.64 -0.51 24.44
CA GLY A 578 20.22 0.44 25.38
C GLY A 578 20.01 0.04 26.84
N VAL A 579 20.57 0.84 27.74
CA VAL A 579 20.28 0.79 29.17
C VAL A 579 19.74 2.14 29.61
N THR A 580 18.63 2.13 30.33
CA THR A 580 18.03 3.28 30.99
C THR A 580 17.85 2.97 32.47
N ALA A 581 17.55 3.97 33.29
CA ALA A 581 17.34 3.78 34.72
C ALA A 581 16.33 4.76 35.26
N GLU A 582 15.64 4.36 36.32
CA GLU A 582 14.79 5.21 37.13
C GLU A 582 15.62 6.35 37.78
N GLU A 583 14.98 7.49 38.05
CA GLU A 583 15.64 8.63 38.66
C GLU A 583 16.30 8.27 40.01
N GLY A 584 17.57 8.63 40.16
CA GLY A 584 18.35 8.40 41.38
C GLY A 584 18.86 6.98 41.58
N VAL A 585 18.84 6.13 40.55
CA VAL A 585 19.68 4.91 40.49
C VAL A 585 21.15 5.32 40.36
N ASP A 586 22.07 4.58 41.00
CA ASP A 586 23.51 4.83 40.88
C ASP A 586 23.99 4.73 39.42
N PRO A 587 24.56 5.80 38.82
CA PRO A 587 25.06 5.77 37.45
C PRO A 587 26.13 4.70 37.19
N SER A 588 26.86 4.26 38.21
CA SER A 588 27.85 3.19 38.07
C SER A 588 27.20 1.85 37.71
N LEU A 589 26.03 1.55 38.28
CA LEU A 589 25.26 0.34 37.96
C LEU A 589 24.75 0.37 36.52
N VAL A 590 24.36 1.54 36.00
CA VAL A 590 23.95 1.71 34.60
C VAL A 590 25.10 1.34 33.65
N SER A 591 26.30 1.85 33.94
CA SER A 591 27.50 1.55 33.16
C SER A 591 27.86 0.06 33.22
N THR A 592 27.82 -0.54 34.41
CA THR A 592 28.12 -1.98 34.58
C THR A 592 27.07 -2.86 33.90
N LEU A 593 25.78 -2.51 33.97
CA LEU A 593 24.71 -3.24 33.29
C LEU A 593 24.92 -3.22 31.77
N ASN A 594 25.26 -2.07 31.21
CA ASN A 594 25.55 -1.97 29.78
C ASN A 594 26.75 -2.83 29.38
N GLU A 595 27.84 -2.81 30.16
CA GLU A 595 29.01 -3.64 29.91
C GLU A 595 28.67 -5.15 29.95
N TRP A 596 27.98 -5.59 31.01
CA TRP A 596 27.62 -6.98 31.19
C TRP A 596 26.62 -7.46 30.13
N MET A 597 25.64 -6.63 29.77
CA MET A 597 24.71 -6.89 28.67
C MET A 597 25.45 -7.07 27.34
N GLN A 598 26.36 -6.16 26.99
CA GLN A 598 27.12 -6.24 25.73
C GLN A 598 28.04 -7.47 25.68
N ARG A 599 28.62 -7.85 26.82
CA ARG A 599 29.39 -9.09 26.96
C ARG A 599 28.51 -10.32 26.75
N ALA A 600 27.34 -10.37 27.39
CA ALA A 600 26.40 -11.48 27.28
C ALA A 600 25.88 -11.64 25.85
N LEU A 601 25.48 -10.54 25.19
CA LEU A 601 25.04 -10.55 23.79
C LEU A 601 26.14 -11.05 22.83
N THR A 602 27.41 -10.75 23.12
CA THR A 602 28.53 -11.23 22.32
C THR A 602 28.61 -12.77 22.35
N ASN A 603 28.38 -13.37 23.52
CA ASN A 603 28.43 -14.82 23.73
C ASN A 603 27.12 -15.54 23.38
N ALA A 604 26.02 -14.81 23.22
CA ALA A 604 24.69 -15.38 23.00
C ALA A 604 24.61 -16.27 21.74
N THR A 605 23.93 -17.41 21.89
CA THR A 605 23.55 -18.30 20.78
C THR A 605 22.28 -17.80 20.08
N PRO A 606 22.00 -18.21 18.82
CA PRO A 606 20.78 -17.80 18.14
C PRO A 606 19.47 -18.11 18.92
N PRO A 607 19.30 -19.27 19.58
CA PRO A 607 18.13 -19.51 20.44
C PRO A 607 18.01 -18.53 21.61
N GLN A 608 19.12 -18.18 22.27
CA GLN A 608 19.11 -17.22 23.38
C GLN A 608 18.71 -15.81 22.91
N LEU A 609 19.20 -15.38 21.74
CA LEU A 609 18.78 -14.10 21.15
C LEU A 609 17.27 -14.09 20.87
N LYS A 610 16.71 -15.20 20.38
CA LYS A 610 15.26 -15.34 20.16
C LYS A 610 14.47 -15.27 21.46
N ASN A 611 14.98 -15.85 22.56
CA ASN A 611 14.33 -15.79 23.87
C ASN A 611 14.27 -14.35 24.39
N ILE A 612 15.40 -13.63 24.32
CA ILE A 612 15.45 -12.19 24.69
C ILE A 612 14.44 -11.40 23.86
N MET A 613 14.40 -11.62 22.54
CA MET A 613 13.46 -10.95 21.66
C MET A 613 12.01 -11.29 21.99
N GLN A 614 11.70 -12.54 22.29
CA GLN A 614 10.33 -12.95 22.60
C GLN A 614 9.83 -12.30 23.90
N GLU A 615 10.66 -12.25 24.94
CA GLU A 615 10.32 -11.61 26.21
C GLU A 615 10.21 -10.08 26.10
N MET A 616 11.05 -9.46 25.27
CA MET A 616 11.08 -8.01 25.11
C MET A 616 10.07 -7.51 24.07
N ASN A 617 9.86 -8.21 22.97
CA ASN A 617 9.11 -7.74 21.80
C ASN A 617 7.80 -8.53 21.57
N GLY A 618 7.62 -9.67 22.25
CA GLY A 618 6.51 -10.59 22.01
C GLY A 618 6.75 -11.54 20.83
N SER A 619 7.63 -11.20 19.87
CA SER A 619 8.01 -12.05 18.74
C SER A 619 9.49 -12.39 18.74
N ARG A 620 9.86 -13.51 18.10
CA ARG A 620 11.26 -13.98 18.04
C ARG A 620 12.16 -13.16 17.12
N TYR A 621 11.56 -12.45 16.17
CA TYR A 621 12.26 -11.61 15.20
C TYR A 621 11.56 -10.26 15.07
N VAL A 622 12.33 -9.26 14.65
CA VAL A 622 11.93 -7.87 14.52
C VAL A 622 12.53 -7.26 13.26
N THR A 623 11.93 -6.21 12.71
CA THR A 623 12.48 -5.46 11.56
C THR A 623 13.54 -4.45 12.01
N THR A 624 14.38 -3.97 11.09
CA THR A 624 15.39 -2.94 11.41
C THR A 624 14.79 -1.58 11.78
N SER A 625 13.56 -1.32 11.32
CA SER A 625 12.75 -0.13 11.64
C SER A 625 12.12 -0.16 13.05
N VAL A 626 12.46 -1.15 13.89
CA VAL A 626 12.04 -1.21 15.29
C VAL A 626 12.34 0.11 16.02
N GLY A 627 11.46 0.50 16.94
CA GLY A 627 11.66 1.63 17.86
C GLY A 627 12.77 1.38 18.90
N SER A 628 12.79 2.16 19.97
CA SER A 628 13.73 1.97 21.08
C SER A 628 13.54 0.60 21.75
N MET A 629 14.64 0.02 22.20
CA MET A 629 14.68 -1.20 23.02
C MET A 629 15.62 -0.93 24.19
N ALA A 630 15.22 -1.31 25.41
CA ALA A 630 16.03 -1.00 26.59
C ALA A 630 15.97 -2.07 27.68
N LEU A 631 17.07 -2.23 28.40
CA LEU A 631 17.04 -2.68 29.79
C LEU A 631 16.80 -1.47 30.69
N HIS A 632 15.80 -1.53 31.55
CA HIS A 632 15.47 -0.42 32.46
C HIS A 632 15.76 -0.80 33.91
N LEU A 633 16.69 -0.11 34.57
CA LEU A 633 16.97 -0.34 35.99
C LEU A 633 15.89 0.29 36.87
N CYS A 634 15.20 -0.57 37.63
CA CYS A 634 14.08 -0.21 38.50
C CYS A 634 14.47 -0.37 39.96
N LYS A 635 14.10 0.62 40.79
CA LYS A 635 14.29 0.55 42.26
C LYS A 635 13.38 -0.49 42.90
N THR A 636 12.21 -0.68 42.32
CA THR A 636 11.19 -1.61 42.81
C THR A 636 10.69 -2.50 41.69
N MET A 637 10.52 -3.79 42.00
CA MET A 637 9.95 -4.78 41.09
C MET A 637 8.61 -5.28 41.61
N PRO A 638 7.65 -5.60 40.73
CA PRO A 638 6.34 -6.15 41.13
C PRO A 638 6.45 -7.55 41.74
N VAL A 639 7.54 -8.28 41.48
CA VAL A 639 7.81 -9.59 42.08
C VAL A 639 9.16 -9.55 42.82
N PRO A 640 9.19 -9.86 44.13
CA PRO A 640 10.44 -9.91 44.89
C PRO A 640 11.40 -10.98 44.35
N HIS A 641 12.70 -10.71 44.39
CA HIS A 641 13.78 -11.64 44.00
C HIS A 641 13.74 -12.09 42.53
N VAL A 642 13.10 -11.32 41.66
CA VAL A 642 13.19 -11.49 40.21
C VAL A 642 14.16 -10.46 39.67
N MET A 643 15.14 -10.91 38.87
CA MET A 643 16.12 -10.01 38.26
C MET A 643 15.58 -9.30 37.02
N PHE A 644 14.83 -10.01 36.16
CA PHE A 644 14.35 -9.51 34.86
C PHE A 644 12.84 -9.68 34.69
N ILE A 645 12.14 -8.67 34.19
CA ILE A 645 10.72 -8.74 33.79
C ILE A 645 10.55 -8.06 32.43
N GLY A 646 10.02 -8.80 31.44
CA GLY A 646 9.78 -8.27 30.10
C GLY A 646 8.46 -7.49 29.97
N HIS A 647 8.50 -6.39 29.22
CA HIS A 647 7.36 -5.55 28.86
C HIS A 647 7.24 -5.46 27.33
N THR A 648 6.48 -6.40 26.74
CA THR A 648 6.35 -6.55 25.28
C THR A 648 5.66 -5.37 24.58
N CYS A 649 4.87 -4.59 25.32
CA CYS A 649 4.23 -3.36 24.84
C CYS A 649 5.24 -2.23 24.61
N SER A 650 6.22 -2.08 25.50
CA SER A 650 7.21 -0.98 25.47
C SER A 650 8.58 -1.38 24.94
N ARG A 651 8.78 -2.67 24.60
CA ARG A 651 10.08 -3.23 24.21
C ARG A 651 11.16 -2.99 25.26
N THR A 652 10.78 -3.19 26.52
CA THR A 652 11.64 -2.99 27.68
C THR A 652 11.79 -4.30 28.46
N ILE A 653 12.94 -4.51 29.07
CA ILE A 653 13.10 -5.50 30.15
C ILE A 653 13.52 -4.74 31.40
N ASP A 654 12.69 -4.79 32.42
CA ASP A 654 12.98 -4.22 33.73
C ASP A 654 14.04 -5.07 34.42
N VAL A 655 15.00 -4.40 35.04
CA VAL A 655 16.12 -4.98 35.79
C VAL A 655 16.04 -4.50 37.23
N SER A 656 15.96 -5.44 38.16
CA SER A 656 15.96 -5.11 39.60
C SER A 656 17.30 -4.49 40.01
N GLU A 657 17.30 -3.22 40.42
CA GLU A 657 18.50 -2.57 40.97
C GLU A 657 19.05 -3.35 42.16
N ILE A 658 18.16 -3.82 43.04
CA ILE A 658 18.53 -4.53 44.28
C ILE A 658 19.24 -5.85 43.95
N GLU A 659 18.66 -6.68 43.08
CA GLU A 659 19.25 -7.98 42.77
C GLU A 659 20.49 -7.83 41.87
N PHE A 660 20.47 -6.88 40.93
CA PHE A 660 21.63 -6.60 40.07
C PHE A 660 22.82 -6.10 40.89
N LYS A 661 22.60 -5.17 41.83
CA LYS A 661 23.66 -4.67 42.72
C LYS A 661 24.31 -5.81 43.51
N LYS A 662 23.53 -6.76 44.04
CA LYS A 662 24.08 -7.93 44.74
C LYS A 662 25.00 -8.76 43.83
N SER A 663 24.61 -8.99 42.58
CA SER A 663 25.44 -9.71 41.60
C SER A 663 26.74 -8.95 41.29
N VAL A 664 26.68 -7.61 41.16
CA VAL A 664 27.86 -6.76 40.95
C VAL A 664 28.81 -6.83 42.15
N ASP A 665 28.29 -6.63 43.37
CA ASP A 665 29.07 -6.68 44.61
C ASP A 665 29.70 -8.07 44.85
N ALA A 666 29.02 -9.14 44.41
CA ALA A 666 29.50 -10.52 44.51
C ALA A 666 30.33 -10.98 43.29
N HIS A 667 30.57 -10.10 42.30
CA HIS A 667 31.27 -10.41 41.05
C HIS A 667 30.70 -11.61 40.26
N GLN A 668 29.37 -11.80 40.31
CA GLN A 668 28.67 -12.94 39.69
C GLN A 668 28.17 -12.65 38.28
N TYR A 669 29.09 -12.35 37.35
CA TYR A 669 28.74 -12.14 35.94
C TYR A 669 28.05 -13.36 35.32
N ASP A 670 28.55 -14.58 35.57
CA ASP A 670 28.02 -15.79 34.93
C ASP A 670 26.55 -16.04 35.34
N GLY A 671 26.20 -15.72 36.59
CA GLY A 671 24.81 -15.79 37.07
C GLY A 671 23.90 -14.77 36.37
N PHE A 672 24.39 -13.54 36.17
CA PHE A 672 23.69 -12.53 35.38
C PHE A 672 23.54 -12.95 33.91
N GLU A 673 24.63 -13.40 33.27
CA GLU A 673 24.63 -13.81 31.86
C GLU A 673 23.63 -14.95 31.64
N ASN A 674 23.64 -15.96 32.51
CA ASN A 674 22.70 -17.06 32.46
C ASN A 674 21.25 -16.60 32.64
N ALA A 675 20.98 -15.68 33.59
CA ALA A 675 19.65 -15.16 33.82
C ALA A 675 19.14 -14.30 32.66
N PHE A 676 20.00 -13.43 32.11
CA PHE A 676 19.67 -12.54 30.99
C PHE A 676 19.47 -13.31 29.67
N LEU A 677 20.38 -14.23 29.33
CA LEU A 677 20.30 -14.95 28.05
C LEU A 677 19.19 -15.99 27.99
N ASN A 678 18.70 -16.46 29.14
CA ASN A 678 17.63 -17.44 29.22
C ASN A 678 16.30 -16.87 29.70
N CYS A 679 16.20 -15.53 29.80
CA CYS A 679 15.07 -14.75 30.32
C CYS A 679 13.76 -15.55 30.34
N ALA A 680 13.46 -16.07 31.52
CA ALA A 680 12.12 -16.46 31.92
C ALA A 680 11.92 -15.78 33.27
N SER A 681 10.73 -15.24 33.49
CA SER A 681 10.28 -14.66 34.77
C SER A 681 10.36 -15.69 35.90
N LYS A 682 11.58 -16.02 36.35
CA LYS A 682 11.89 -17.04 37.35
C LYS A 682 12.53 -16.36 38.55
N LYS A 683 12.31 -16.92 39.74
CA LYS A 683 13.04 -16.51 40.94
C LYS A 683 14.54 -16.59 40.67
N TYR A 684 15.25 -15.51 40.97
CA TYR A 684 16.69 -15.43 40.95
C TYR A 684 17.18 -15.74 42.37
N GLU A 685 17.86 -16.87 42.55
CA GLU A 685 18.54 -17.21 43.79
C GLU A 685 20.05 -17.11 43.56
N LEU A 686 20.74 -16.36 44.42
CA LEU A 686 22.20 -16.30 44.45
C LEU A 686 22.71 -17.65 44.96
N GLY A 687 23.19 -18.52 44.06
CA GLY A 687 23.69 -19.86 44.42
C GLY A 687 24.18 -20.65 43.22
#